data_AF-A0A521HCD9-F1
#
_entry.id   AF-A0A521HCD9-F1
#
_cell.length_a   1.000
_cell.length_b   1.000
_cell.length_c   1.000
_cell.angle_alpha   90.00
_cell.angle_beta   90.00
_cell.angle_gamma   90.00
#
_symmetry.space_group_name_H-M   'P 1'
#
loop_
_entity.id
_entity.type
_entity.pdbx_description
1 polymer ?
#
loop_
_entity_poly.entity_id
_entity_poly.type
_entity_poly.pdbx_seq_one_letter_code
_entity_poly.pdbx_strand_id
1 'polypeptide(L)'
;MKKTTLVKSLCLAFLLFSYSGFSQVTWEKLFSKKSTDVFRCVIEVPAGGYMIAGYTADSTANDSDAYAVRMTTAGDTLWKKRINGSGSRKDLFYKVINTADGGFAFCGYSTNNGAGNDDVYFLKMDGSGVIQWSNYWGGPAKDRGQDIIQTADGGYAITGYSTSPPASYYDAFILRINSAGDTLWSKFYGGGGFEDANSIVLLPDDGFIIGGQGTNGSNGLDLYLVRANSIGDTLWTRKFGTTATDNIENILRLADGSFILAGGTDGPGLGGNDGLLVKTDSGGAAIWSKIYGGNSQDDFHQAFETTDNGFILSGTSRSSGALEPNMWLVKTDSSGDSVWTKTYGGDNHDHGYGAVQTLDGGYIFVGYSSSFGFDAEDAYVVKTNSLGEVSNYLTYITVTDLTRPLPPVCASNNVQVRVVVRNFGRDTVPAVPVSIQITGPITQTINETYNGNVYPGDLDTLAFSTLIDMSTPGQYTFTCTSAVFNNVCPQKNVYTETITVYASPTLSLGPDTISIPTGQTATLDAGPGFSSYLWSTGASSQTVTISSTSSVFVTATDANGCKASDTVFVNVLVGIDDINSEVKVEVFPNPSTGKFEISLDKANTVLSLRVFDLLGKEVFSDFTTKESAHRHSLDLSSATKGSYFLRLQFQDGFVTKRLFFQ
;
A
#
# COMPACT_ATOMS: atom_id res chain seq x y z
N MET A 1 26.86 -53.90 -36.68
CA MET A 1 26.73 -53.24 -35.36
C MET A 1 26.85 -51.74 -35.58
N LYS A 2 25.75 -51.00 -35.43
CA LYS A 2 25.60 -49.62 -35.92
C LYS A 2 25.80 -48.60 -34.79
N LYS A 3 26.46 -47.48 -35.12
CA LYS A 3 26.74 -46.29 -34.28
C LYS A 3 25.51 -45.67 -33.57
N THR A 4 24.30 -46.10 -33.89
CA THR A 4 23.03 -45.60 -33.34
C THR A 4 22.74 -46.06 -31.91
N THR A 5 23.32 -47.17 -31.44
CA THR A 5 23.10 -47.68 -30.07
C THR A 5 23.98 -47.00 -29.03
N LEU A 6 25.13 -46.43 -29.44
CA LEU A 6 26.07 -45.76 -28.54
C LEU A 6 25.60 -44.33 -28.16
N VAL A 7 24.93 -43.61 -29.08
CA VAL A 7 24.40 -42.26 -28.84
C VAL A 7 23.18 -42.28 -27.92
N LYS A 8 22.28 -43.27 -28.08
CA LYS A 8 21.15 -43.46 -27.15
C LYS A 8 21.60 -43.90 -25.76
N SER A 9 22.70 -44.65 -25.66
CA SER A 9 23.27 -45.05 -24.36
C SER A 9 24.04 -43.92 -23.66
N LEU A 10 24.63 -42.98 -24.40
CA LEU A 10 25.26 -41.78 -23.82
C LEU A 10 24.22 -40.75 -23.31
N CYS A 11 23.08 -40.58 -24.00
CA CYS A 11 21.99 -39.74 -23.50
C CYS A 11 21.29 -40.34 -22.28
N LEU A 12 21.13 -41.67 -22.22
CA LEU A 12 20.52 -42.33 -21.07
C LEU A 12 21.44 -42.33 -19.83
N ALA A 13 22.77 -42.31 -20.03
CA ALA A 13 23.73 -42.17 -18.94
C ALA A 13 23.83 -40.73 -18.38
N PHE A 14 23.48 -39.71 -19.19
CA PHE A 14 23.35 -38.31 -18.71
C PHE A 14 22.00 -38.04 -18.01
N LEU A 15 20.98 -38.88 -18.26
CA LEU A 15 19.66 -38.80 -17.62
C LEU A 15 19.59 -39.47 -16.23
N LEU A 16 20.65 -40.15 -15.79
CA LEU A 16 20.73 -40.80 -14.46
C LEU A 16 21.67 -40.09 -13.46
N PHE A 17 22.22 -38.93 -13.84
CA PHE A 17 22.92 -37.96 -12.98
C PHE A 17 22.37 -36.58 -13.38
N SER A 18 21.29 -36.02 -12.84
CA SER A 18 21.09 -35.67 -11.44
C SER A 18 19.64 -35.21 -11.21
N TYR A 19 18.75 -36.07 -10.74
CA TYR A 19 17.49 -35.66 -10.08
C TYR A 19 17.73 -35.51 -8.57
N SER A 20 18.86 -34.91 -8.22
CA SER A 20 19.25 -34.59 -6.85
C SER A 20 19.61 -33.10 -6.76
N GLY A 21 18.60 -32.29 -6.43
CA GLY A 21 18.79 -31.11 -5.60
C GLY A 21 19.52 -29.90 -6.19
N PHE A 22 19.33 -29.57 -7.48
CA PHE A 22 19.52 -28.16 -7.83
C PHE A 22 18.35 -27.36 -7.25
N SER A 23 18.66 -26.44 -6.35
CA SER A 23 17.68 -25.47 -5.86
C SER A 23 17.12 -24.73 -7.07
N GLN A 24 15.86 -25.00 -7.43
CA GLN A 24 15.17 -24.27 -8.48
C GLN A 24 15.10 -22.81 -8.04
N VAL A 25 15.71 -21.92 -8.84
CA VAL A 25 15.66 -20.48 -8.55
C VAL A 25 14.29 -20.02 -9.00
N THR A 26 13.55 -19.42 -8.07
CA THR A 26 12.23 -18.84 -8.32
C THR A 26 12.27 -17.36 -8.01
N TRP A 27 11.48 -16.58 -8.73
CA TRP A 27 11.42 -15.13 -8.60
C TRP A 27 10.25 -14.58 -9.40
N GLU A 28 9.81 -13.39 -9.04
CA GLU A 28 8.95 -12.55 -9.86
C GLU A 28 9.63 -11.21 -10.13
N LYS A 29 9.32 -10.58 -11.27
CA LYS A 29 9.84 -9.28 -11.66
C LYS A 29 8.78 -8.48 -12.41
N LEU A 30 8.74 -7.18 -12.10
CA LEU A 30 8.00 -6.19 -12.87
C LEU A 30 8.96 -5.35 -13.71
N PHE A 31 8.52 -5.02 -14.90
CA PHE A 31 9.16 -4.07 -15.78
C PHE A 31 8.18 -2.92 -15.96
N SER A 32 8.45 -1.83 -15.23
CA SER A 32 7.59 -0.67 -15.17
C SER A 32 8.32 0.58 -15.68
N LYS A 33 7.61 1.37 -16.46
CA LYS A 33 7.84 2.81 -16.67
C LYS A 33 6.53 3.54 -16.33
N LYS A 34 6.47 4.87 -16.51
CA LYS A 34 5.22 5.67 -16.42
C LYS A 34 4.19 5.32 -17.53
N SER A 35 4.13 4.06 -17.93
CA SER A 35 3.89 3.60 -19.30
C SER A 35 3.31 2.19 -19.24
N THR A 36 2.39 1.83 -20.14
CA THR A 36 1.86 0.46 -20.26
C THR A 36 2.94 -0.45 -20.82
N ASP A 37 3.39 -1.43 -20.04
CA ASP A 37 4.36 -2.44 -20.44
C ASP A 37 3.67 -3.82 -20.47
N VAL A 38 3.80 -4.56 -21.59
CA VAL A 38 3.19 -5.89 -21.73
C VAL A 38 4.18 -6.85 -22.36
N PHE A 39 4.33 -8.04 -21.76
CA PHE A 39 5.03 -9.16 -22.40
C PHE A 39 4.05 -10.19 -22.94
N ARG A 40 4.28 -10.63 -24.17
CA ARG A 40 3.43 -11.60 -24.90
C ARG A 40 4.07 -12.97 -25.02
N CYS A 41 5.40 -13.04 -25.12
CA CYS A 41 6.10 -14.30 -25.36
C CYS A 41 7.41 -14.36 -24.57
N VAL A 42 7.71 -15.54 -24.04
CA VAL A 42 8.99 -15.89 -23.43
C VAL A 42 9.51 -17.19 -24.03
N ILE A 43 10.82 -17.24 -24.27
CA ILE A 43 11.53 -18.45 -24.63
C ILE A 43 12.75 -18.63 -23.74
N GLU A 44 13.08 -19.87 -23.43
CA GLU A 44 14.39 -20.20 -22.88
C GLU A 44 15.43 -20.19 -24.00
N VAL A 45 16.57 -19.55 -23.75
CA VAL A 45 17.66 -19.44 -24.71
C VAL A 45 18.62 -20.61 -24.46
N PRO A 46 18.99 -21.42 -25.48
CA PRO A 46 19.88 -22.58 -25.29
C PRO A 46 21.25 -22.22 -24.68
N ALA A 47 21.74 -21.00 -24.92
CA ALA A 47 22.96 -20.47 -24.31
C ALA A 47 22.79 -20.04 -22.83
N GLY A 48 21.58 -20.13 -22.28
CA GLY A 48 21.24 -19.87 -20.88
C GLY A 48 20.33 -18.66 -20.67
N GLY A 49 19.38 -18.74 -19.75
CA GLY A 49 18.45 -17.65 -19.41
C GLY A 49 17.33 -17.49 -20.43
N TYR A 50 16.75 -16.29 -20.51
CA TYR A 50 15.48 -16.07 -21.22
C TYR A 50 15.54 -14.93 -22.22
N MET A 51 14.72 -15.01 -23.25
CA MET A 51 14.38 -13.92 -24.17
C MET A 51 12.87 -13.69 -24.09
N ILE A 52 12.48 -12.44 -23.92
CA ILE A 52 11.09 -12.02 -23.74
C ILE A 52 10.77 -10.94 -24.76
N ALA A 53 9.58 -11.02 -25.36
CA ALA A 53 9.08 -10.08 -26.34
C ALA A 53 7.69 -9.55 -25.96
N GLY A 54 7.43 -8.30 -26.33
CA GLY A 54 6.19 -7.60 -26.04
C GLY A 54 6.21 -6.17 -26.57
N TYR A 55 5.59 -5.26 -25.84
CA TYR A 55 5.55 -3.83 -26.18
C TYR A 55 5.54 -2.95 -24.92
N THR A 56 5.94 -1.68 -25.10
CA THR A 56 6.03 -0.64 -24.06
C THR A 56 5.44 0.66 -24.61
N ALA A 57 4.55 1.32 -23.88
CA ALA A 57 3.80 2.48 -24.37
C ALA A 57 3.87 3.66 -23.41
N ASP A 58 4.23 4.85 -23.91
CA ASP A 58 4.23 6.07 -23.09
C ASP A 58 2.79 6.59 -22.90
N SER A 59 2.32 6.74 -21.66
CA SER A 59 0.94 7.21 -21.40
C SER A 59 0.67 8.64 -21.92
N THR A 60 1.71 9.40 -22.26
CA THR A 60 1.60 10.79 -22.74
C THR A 60 1.64 10.93 -24.28
N ALA A 61 1.91 9.85 -25.01
CA ALA A 61 1.91 9.81 -26.47
C ALA A 61 1.14 8.55 -26.93
N ASN A 62 0.36 8.62 -28.01
CA ASN A 62 -0.27 7.41 -28.60
C ASN A 62 0.80 6.54 -29.31
N ASP A 63 1.81 6.10 -28.56
CA ASP A 63 3.07 5.52 -29.01
C ASP A 63 3.30 4.25 -28.18
N SER A 64 3.18 3.10 -28.85
CA SER A 64 3.48 1.78 -28.30
C SER A 64 4.61 1.19 -29.14
N ASP A 65 5.71 0.84 -28.50
CA ASP A 65 6.91 0.37 -29.18
C ASP A 65 7.19 -1.09 -28.87
N ALA A 66 7.78 -1.80 -29.84
CA ALA A 66 8.20 -3.17 -29.64
C ALA A 66 9.29 -3.24 -28.56
N TYR A 67 9.16 -4.22 -27.66
CA TYR A 67 10.02 -4.34 -26.50
C TYR A 67 10.59 -5.75 -26.40
N ALA A 68 11.91 -5.84 -26.26
CA ALA A 68 12.63 -7.10 -26.12
C ALA A 68 13.56 -7.06 -24.90
N VAL A 69 13.55 -8.12 -24.10
CA VAL A 69 14.36 -8.23 -22.88
C VAL A 69 15.09 -9.57 -22.83
N ARG A 70 16.40 -9.50 -22.60
CA ARG A 70 17.27 -10.67 -22.38
C ARG A 70 17.64 -10.77 -20.92
N MET A 71 17.50 -11.96 -20.34
CA MET A 71 17.67 -12.18 -18.90
C MET A 71 18.54 -13.41 -18.60
N THR A 72 19.19 -13.41 -17.44
CA THR A 72 19.82 -14.62 -16.86
C THR A 72 18.75 -15.58 -16.32
N THR A 73 19.15 -16.80 -15.94
CA THR A 73 18.26 -17.77 -15.27
C THR A 73 17.78 -17.28 -13.90
N ALA A 74 18.58 -16.45 -13.22
CA ALA A 74 18.22 -15.76 -11.98
C ALA A 74 17.33 -14.52 -12.20
N GLY A 75 16.99 -14.23 -13.46
CA GLY A 75 16.13 -13.11 -13.85
C GLY A 75 16.84 -11.77 -13.95
N ASP A 76 18.16 -11.70 -13.84
CA ASP A 76 18.89 -10.44 -14.00
C ASP A 76 18.82 -9.98 -15.46
N THR A 77 18.52 -8.70 -15.66
CA THR A 77 18.47 -8.14 -17.02
C THR A 77 19.88 -8.07 -17.58
N LEU A 78 20.13 -8.78 -18.68
CA LEU A 78 21.35 -8.67 -19.45
C LEU A 78 21.30 -7.45 -20.36
N TRP A 79 20.17 -7.26 -21.06
CA TRP A 79 19.86 -6.07 -21.82
C TRP A 79 18.36 -5.97 -22.10
N LYS A 80 17.90 -4.76 -22.42
CA LYS A 80 16.53 -4.48 -22.88
C LYS A 80 16.55 -3.47 -24.02
N LYS A 81 15.64 -3.60 -24.98
CA LYS A 81 15.55 -2.75 -26.16
C LYS A 81 14.12 -2.34 -26.43
N ARG A 82 13.89 -1.02 -26.49
CA ARG A 82 12.72 -0.40 -27.11
C ARG A 82 13.07 -0.18 -28.58
N ILE A 83 12.20 -0.60 -29.49
CA ILE A 83 12.46 -0.63 -30.92
C ILE A 83 11.40 0.23 -31.61
N ASN A 84 11.86 1.06 -32.57
CA ASN A 84 11.12 2.06 -33.36
C ASN A 84 10.88 3.46 -32.74
N GLY A 85 11.22 3.69 -31.47
CA GLY A 85 11.60 5.02 -30.95
C GLY A 85 10.42 5.95 -30.61
N SER A 86 10.65 7.24 -30.30
CA SER A 86 9.57 8.17 -29.92
C SER A 86 8.90 8.80 -31.15
N GLY A 87 7.57 8.90 -31.15
CA GLY A 87 6.79 9.52 -32.25
C GLY A 87 6.39 8.54 -33.35
N SER A 88 6.62 7.25 -33.11
CA SER A 88 6.06 6.11 -33.81
C SER A 88 4.59 5.95 -33.43
N ARG A 89 3.77 5.53 -34.40
CA ARG A 89 2.50 4.84 -34.11
C ARG A 89 2.82 3.46 -33.52
N LYS A 90 1.82 2.59 -33.33
CA LYS A 90 1.99 1.25 -32.73
C LYS A 90 2.99 0.35 -33.46
N ASP A 91 3.94 -0.23 -32.71
CA ASP A 91 4.86 -1.33 -33.03
C ASP A 91 4.78 -2.38 -31.91
N LEU A 92 4.42 -3.62 -32.24
CA LEU A 92 4.24 -4.67 -31.24
C LEU A 92 4.97 -5.94 -31.65
N PHE A 93 5.62 -6.60 -30.68
CA PHE A 93 6.01 -8.01 -30.81
C PHE A 93 5.06 -8.90 -30.05
N TYR A 94 4.58 -9.93 -30.74
CA TYR A 94 3.70 -10.96 -30.20
C TYR A 94 4.45 -12.27 -29.99
N LYS A 95 5.43 -12.58 -30.85
CA LYS A 95 6.22 -13.81 -30.76
C LYS A 95 7.71 -13.54 -30.87
N VAL A 96 8.49 -14.34 -30.16
CA VAL A 96 9.94 -14.51 -30.37
C VAL A 96 10.28 -15.99 -30.46
N ILE A 97 11.23 -16.34 -31.33
CA ILE A 97 11.81 -17.69 -31.42
C ILE A 97 13.34 -17.61 -31.42
N ASN A 98 13.98 -18.67 -30.90
CA ASN A 98 15.41 -18.90 -31.12
C ASN A 98 15.62 -19.28 -32.58
N THR A 99 16.70 -18.80 -33.20
CA THR A 99 17.07 -19.16 -34.57
C THR A 99 18.27 -20.10 -34.60
N ALA A 100 18.38 -20.93 -35.63
CA ALA A 100 19.41 -21.96 -35.78
C ALA A 100 20.85 -21.41 -35.78
N ASP A 101 21.03 -20.13 -36.15
CA ASP A 101 22.29 -19.41 -36.08
C ASP A 101 22.62 -18.85 -34.68
N GLY A 102 21.81 -19.16 -33.66
CA GLY A 102 21.98 -18.71 -32.28
C GLY A 102 21.44 -17.30 -32.01
N GLY A 103 20.69 -16.72 -32.96
CA GLY A 103 20.01 -15.43 -32.80
C GLY A 103 18.54 -15.55 -32.40
N PHE A 104 17.78 -14.49 -32.69
CA PHE A 104 16.37 -14.37 -32.36
C PHE A 104 15.58 -13.79 -33.53
N ALA A 105 14.40 -14.35 -33.81
CA ALA A 105 13.45 -13.78 -34.77
C ALA A 105 12.16 -13.42 -34.05
N PHE A 106 11.59 -12.27 -34.41
CA PHE A 106 10.41 -11.69 -33.79
C PHE A 106 9.33 -11.48 -34.85
N CYS A 107 8.07 -11.63 -34.46
CA CYS A 107 6.95 -11.17 -35.27
C CYS A 107 5.88 -10.45 -34.45
N GLY A 108 5.10 -9.63 -35.15
CA GLY A 108 3.93 -8.93 -34.65
C GLY A 108 3.37 -8.02 -35.73
N TYR A 109 3.06 -6.77 -35.39
CA TYR A 109 2.64 -5.78 -36.38
C TYR A 109 3.15 -4.38 -36.06
N SER A 110 3.20 -3.55 -37.09
CA SER A 110 3.57 -2.14 -37.04
C SER A 110 2.56 -1.31 -37.81
N THR A 111 2.45 -0.04 -37.47
CA THR A 111 1.59 0.94 -38.15
C THR A 111 2.41 2.05 -38.82
N ASN A 112 3.74 1.90 -38.84
CA ASN A 112 4.68 2.95 -39.25
C ASN A 112 5.27 2.78 -40.65
N ASN A 113 5.40 1.55 -41.16
CA ASN A 113 6.33 1.27 -42.24
C ASN A 113 5.80 0.34 -43.36
N GLY A 114 4.48 0.16 -43.48
CA GLY A 114 3.90 -0.62 -44.58
C GLY A 114 2.79 0.10 -45.35
N ALA A 115 2.00 -0.67 -46.10
CA ALA A 115 1.11 -0.15 -47.14
C ALA A 115 -0.26 0.30 -46.60
N GLY A 116 -0.51 0.12 -45.30
CA GLY A 116 -1.84 0.25 -44.69
C GLY A 116 -1.82 0.70 -43.24
N ASN A 117 -2.81 0.23 -42.49
CA ASN A 117 -2.97 0.59 -41.08
C ASN A 117 -2.06 -0.25 -40.19
N ASP A 118 -2.23 -1.57 -40.23
CA ASP A 118 -1.40 -2.53 -39.52
C ASP A 118 -0.70 -3.39 -40.56
N ASP A 119 0.62 -3.55 -40.47
CA ASP A 119 1.42 -4.40 -41.34
C ASP A 119 2.21 -5.40 -40.51
N VAL A 120 2.37 -6.63 -41.01
CA VAL A 120 3.16 -7.69 -40.38
C VAL A 120 4.56 -7.16 -40.15
N TYR A 121 5.02 -7.15 -38.90
CA TYR A 121 6.35 -6.71 -38.55
C TYR A 121 7.22 -7.90 -38.20
N PHE A 122 8.38 -8.00 -38.87
CA PHE A 122 9.41 -8.98 -38.54
C PHE A 122 10.71 -8.27 -38.19
N LEU A 123 11.44 -8.84 -37.23
CA LEU A 123 12.79 -8.41 -36.92
C LEU A 123 13.70 -9.61 -36.63
N LYS A 124 14.93 -9.58 -37.16
CA LYS A 124 16.00 -10.54 -36.84
C LYS A 124 17.08 -9.86 -36.00
N MET A 125 17.47 -10.52 -34.92
CA MET A 125 18.66 -10.19 -34.13
C MET A 125 19.67 -11.33 -34.12
N ASP A 126 20.93 -10.99 -33.86
CA ASP A 126 21.93 -11.96 -33.43
C ASP A 126 21.79 -12.30 -31.93
N GLY A 127 22.58 -13.28 -31.45
CA GLY A 127 22.54 -13.74 -30.06
C GLY A 127 22.96 -12.67 -29.03
N SER A 128 23.62 -11.60 -29.45
CA SER A 128 24.00 -10.46 -28.60
C SER A 128 22.93 -9.36 -28.54
N GLY A 129 21.88 -9.47 -29.36
CA GLY A 129 20.81 -8.49 -29.46
C GLY A 129 21.08 -7.38 -30.47
N VAL A 130 22.06 -7.52 -31.36
CA VAL A 130 22.25 -6.58 -32.49
C VAL A 130 21.20 -6.89 -33.54
N ILE A 131 20.44 -5.86 -33.96
CA ILE A 131 19.45 -5.97 -35.04
C ILE A 131 20.21 -6.18 -36.35
N GLN A 132 19.91 -7.27 -37.04
CA GLN A 132 20.49 -7.58 -38.34
C GLN A 132 19.66 -6.96 -39.46
N TRP A 133 18.34 -7.12 -39.41
CA TRP A 133 17.39 -6.54 -40.36
C TRP A 133 15.96 -6.63 -39.82
N SER A 134 15.06 -5.87 -40.44
CA SER A 134 13.63 -5.91 -40.17
C SER A 134 12.84 -5.60 -41.45
N ASN A 135 11.68 -6.22 -41.60
CA ASN A 135 10.81 -6.05 -42.77
C ASN A 135 9.34 -5.90 -42.34
N TYR A 136 8.55 -5.34 -43.26
CA TYR A 136 7.12 -5.12 -43.10
C TYR A 136 6.37 -5.69 -44.30
N TRP A 137 5.25 -6.35 -44.06
CA TRP A 137 4.37 -6.86 -45.13
C TRP A 137 2.91 -6.61 -44.82
N GLY A 138 2.18 -6.11 -45.81
CA GLY A 138 0.75 -5.87 -45.71
C GLY A 138 0.22 -5.18 -46.95
N GLY A 139 -1.09 -4.99 -46.98
CA GLY A 139 -1.80 -4.25 -48.00
C GLY A 139 -2.41 -2.97 -47.43
N PRO A 140 -3.45 -2.42 -48.07
CA PRO A 140 -4.03 -1.13 -47.67
C PRO A 140 -4.83 -1.17 -46.35
N ALA A 141 -5.10 -2.35 -45.79
CA ALA A 141 -5.94 -2.53 -44.62
C ALA A 141 -5.13 -3.01 -43.40
N LYS A 142 -5.61 -4.02 -42.65
CA LYS A 142 -4.92 -4.56 -41.47
C LYS A 142 -4.34 -5.92 -41.80
N ASP A 143 -3.06 -6.09 -41.54
CA ASP A 143 -2.29 -7.30 -41.73
C ASP A 143 -1.45 -7.52 -40.47
N ARG A 144 -1.79 -8.53 -39.67
CA ARG A 144 -1.11 -8.75 -38.38
C ARG A 144 -0.47 -10.12 -38.33
N GLY A 145 0.81 -10.17 -38.00
CA GLY A 145 1.50 -11.41 -37.65
C GLY A 145 1.22 -11.77 -36.19
N GLN A 146 0.89 -13.03 -35.92
CA GLN A 146 0.61 -13.55 -34.58
C GLN A 146 1.69 -14.53 -34.11
N ASP A 147 2.12 -15.43 -34.99
CA ASP A 147 3.10 -16.47 -34.67
C ASP A 147 4.08 -16.69 -35.82
N ILE A 148 5.26 -17.19 -35.47
CA ILE A 148 6.37 -17.40 -36.41
C ILE A 148 7.09 -18.71 -36.10
N ILE A 149 7.51 -19.39 -37.16
CA ILE A 149 8.39 -20.55 -37.07
C ILE A 149 9.54 -20.44 -38.07
N GLN A 150 10.74 -20.88 -37.67
CA GLN A 150 11.85 -21.05 -38.58
C GLN A 150 11.71 -22.39 -39.31
N THR A 151 11.95 -22.38 -40.63
CA THR A 151 11.86 -23.55 -41.49
C THR A 151 13.22 -24.22 -41.69
N ALA A 152 13.20 -25.48 -42.13
CA ALA A 152 14.41 -26.29 -42.29
C ALA A 152 15.43 -25.71 -43.29
N ASP A 153 14.96 -24.92 -44.26
CA ASP A 153 15.80 -24.20 -45.22
C ASP A 153 16.39 -22.88 -44.66
N GLY A 154 16.17 -22.58 -43.38
CA GLY A 154 16.66 -21.39 -42.70
C GLY A 154 15.80 -20.13 -42.87
N GLY A 155 14.75 -20.19 -43.70
CA GLY A 155 13.75 -19.12 -43.81
C GLY A 155 12.73 -19.12 -42.67
N TYR A 156 11.63 -18.39 -42.84
CA TYR A 156 10.57 -18.28 -41.83
C TYR A 156 9.17 -18.39 -42.44
N ALA A 157 8.22 -18.89 -41.65
CA ALA A 157 6.80 -18.85 -41.96
C ALA A 157 6.08 -18.09 -40.83
N ILE A 158 5.27 -17.11 -41.20
CA ILE A 158 4.51 -16.26 -40.29
C ILE A 158 3.02 -16.48 -40.57
N THR A 159 2.22 -16.61 -39.51
CA THR A 159 0.76 -16.65 -39.63
C THR A 159 0.10 -15.50 -38.89
N GLY A 160 -1.19 -15.32 -39.13
CA GLY A 160 -1.97 -14.20 -38.66
C GLY A 160 -3.24 -14.05 -39.46
N TYR A 161 -3.78 -12.83 -39.50
CA TYR A 161 -4.93 -12.50 -40.33
C TYR A 161 -4.66 -11.24 -41.17
N SER A 162 -5.39 -11.16 -42.28
CA SER A 162 -5.41 -10.01 -43.16
C SER A 162 -6.83 -9.60 -43.49
N THR A 163 -7.06 -8.30 -43.54
CA THR A 163 -8.26 -7.68 -44.12
C THR A 163 -7.95 -6.94 -45.42
N SER A 164 -6.73 -7.10 -45.94
CA SER A 164 -6.26 -6.51 -47.18
C SER A 164 -6.53 -7.45 -48.36
N PRO A 165 -6.95 -6.95 -49.53
CA PRO A 165 -7.08 -7.78 -50.73
C PRO A 165 -5.80 -8.58 -51.01
N PRO A 166 -5.90 -9.88 -51.36
CA PRO A 166 -7.09 -10.60 -51.82
C PRO A 166 -7.98 -11.16 -50.71
N ALA A 167 -7.74 -10.86 -49.43
CA ALA A 167 -8.63 -11.27 -48.36
C ALA A 167 -10.05 -10.71 -48.59
N SER A 168 -11.06 -11.53 -48.36
CA SER A 168 -12.45 -11.16 -48.62
C SER A 168 -13.10 -10.45 -47.43
N TYR A 169 -12.66 -10.77 -46.21
CA TYR A 169 -13.07 -10.08 -44.98
C TYR A 169 -11.97 -10.10 -43.91
N TYR A 170 -11.91 -11.17 -43.10
CA TYR A 170 -10.77 -11.52 -42.26
C TYR A 170 -10.37 -12.90 -42.73
N ASP A 171 -9.24 -13.00 -43.40
CA ASP A 171 -8.71 -14.30 -43.82
C ASP A 171 -7.41 -14.57 -43.07
N ALA A 172 -7.29 -15.79 -42.55
CA ALA A 172 -6.03 -16.28 -42.01
C ALA A 172 -5.00 -16.32 -43.13
N PHE A 173 -3.72 -16.12 -42.84
CA PHE A 173 -2.68 -16.22 -43.86
C PHE A 173 -1.47 -17.02 -43.39
N ILE A 174 -0.68 -17.50 -44.36
CA ILE A 174 0.71 -17.87 -44.15
C ILE A 174 1.57 -17.04 -45.11
N LEU A 175 2.55 -16.34 -44.56
CA LEU A 175 3.59 -15.62 -45.27
C LEU A 175 4.88 -16.41 -45.14
N ARG A 176 5.44 -16.82 -46.27
CA ARG A 176 6.69 -17.57 -46.34
C ARG A 176 7.81 -16.69 -46.88
N ILE A 177 8.91 -16.62 -46.14
CA ILE A 177 10.09 -15.83 -46.50
C ILE A 177 11.37 -16.66 -46.45
N ASN A 178 12.36 -16.32 -47.28
CA ASN A 178 13.69 -16.93 -47.21
C ASN A 178 14.51 -16.37 -46.03
N SER A 179 15.74 -16.86 -45.85
CA SER A 179 16.62 -16.40 -44.76
C SER A 179 17.11 -14.96 -44.90
N ALA A 180 17.03 -14.38 -46.10
CA ALA A 180 17.36 -12.98 -46.38
C ALA A 180 16.16 -12.04 -46.17
N GLY A 181 14.97 -12.59 -45.92
CA GLY A 181 13.73 -11.83 -45.76
C GLY A 181 13.00 -11.54 -47.07
N ASP A 182 13.33 -12.20 -48.19
CA ASP A 182 12.54 -12.08 -49.42
C ASP A 182 11.29 -12.96 -49.34
N THR A 183 10.16 -12.43 -49.80
CA THR A 183 8.91 -13.20 -49.90
C THR A 183 9.05 -14.32 -50.93
N LEU A 184 8.80 -15.55 -50.49
CA LEU A 184 8.69 -16.71 -51.36
C LEU A 184 7.24 -16.86 -51.86
N TRP A 185 6.28 -16.78 -50.95
CA TRP A 185 4.85 -16.79 -51.27
C TRP A 185 4.01 -16.30 -50.07
N SER A 186 2.78 -15.88 -50.33
CA SER A 186 1.74 -15.67 -49.33
C SER A 186 0.45 -16.36 -49.77
N LYS A 187 -0.25 -16.99 -48.82
CA LYS A 187 -1.49 -17.73 -49.06
C LYS A 187 -2.52 -17.35 -48.00
N PHE A 188 -3.76 -17.19 -48.43
CA PHE A 188 -4.89 -16.81 -47.58
C PHE A 188 -5.84 -18.01 -47.44
N TYR A 189 -6.37 -18.18 -46.24
CA TYR A 189 -7.21 -19.29 -45.82
C TYR A 189 -8.44 -18.72 -45.13
N GLY A 190 -9.57 -18.78 -45.82
CA GLY A 190 -10.81 -18.15 -45.40
C GLY A 190 -11.73 -17.94 -46.59
N GLY A 191 -12.78 -17.16 -46.40
CA GLY A 191 -13.74 -16.83 -47.44
C GLY A 191 -14.53 -15.57 -47.09
N GLY A 192 -15.84 -15.55 -47.36
CA GLY A 192 -16.69 -14.42 -46.96
C GLY A 192 -16.94 -14.32 -45.44
N GLY A 193 -16.34 -15.19 -44.64
CA GLY A 193 -16.48 -15.26 -43.19
C GLY A 193 -15.31 -14.59 -42.47
N PHE A 194 -15.37 -14.64 -41.14
CA PHE A 194 -14.24 -14.31 -40.29
C PHE A 194 -13.38 -15.55 -40.09
N GLU A 195 -12.10 -15.48 -40.45
CA GLU A 195 -11.06 -16.47 -40.19
C GLU A 195 -9.76 -15.78 -39.76
N ASP A 196 -9.17 -16.25 -38.67
CA ASP A 196 -7.82 -15.85 -38.26
C ASP A 196 -6.95 -17.08 -37.94
N ALA A 197 -5.67 -16.82 -37.71
CA ALA A 197 -4.73 -17.82 -37.21
C ALA A 197 -3.79 -17.20 -36.18
N ASN A 198 -3.83 -17.75 -34.97
CA ASN A 198 -3.02 -17.32 -33.84
C ASN A 198 -1.75 -18.15 -33.66
N SER A 199 -1.70 -19.37 -34.22
CA SER A 199 -0.54 -20.24 -34.08
C SER A 199 -0.20 -21.00 -35.36
N ILE A 200 1.11 -21.24 -35.58
CA ILE A 200 1.65 -22.01 -36.70
C ILE A 200 2.60 -23.11 -36.23
N VAL A 201 2.49 -24.28 -36.85
CA VAL A 201 3.37 -25.43 -36.62
C VAL A 201 3.92 -25.97 -37.93
N LEU A 202 5.24 -26.14 -38.00
CA LEU A 202 5.95 -26.82 -39.09
C LEU A 202 5.92 -28.34 -38.89
N LEU A 203 5.73 -29.06 -39.98
CA LEU A 203 5.59 -30.51 -39.98
C LEU A 203 6.76 -31.21 -40.68
N PRO A 204 6.96 -32.52 -40.44
CA PRO A 204 8.06 -33.27 -41.06
C PRO A 204 8.04 -33.35 -42.59
N ASP A 205 6.90 -33.05 -43.22
CA ASP A 205 6.74 -32.99 -44.69
C ASP A 205 6.92 -31.56 -45.24
N ASP A 206 7.53 -30.66 -44.46
CA ASP A 206 7.67 -29.23 -44.70
C ASP A 206 6.34 -28.47 -44.86
N GLY A 207 5.20 -29.11 -44.56
CA GLY A 207 3.90 -28.48 -44.51
C GLY A 207 3.63 -27.75 -43.20
N PHE A 208 2.46 -27.11 -43.12
CA PHE A 208 2.07 -26.26 -42.00
C PHE A 208 0.70 -26.63 -41.44
N ILE A 209 0.56 -26.59 -40.11
CA ILE A 209 -0.73 -26.42 -39.44
C ILE A 209 -0.82 -24.98 -38.99
N ILE A 210 -1.93 -24.32 -39.28
CA ILE A 210 -2.30 -23.06 -38.63
C ILE A 210 -3.65 -23.23 -37.94
N GLY A 211 -3.86 -22.45 -36.89
CA GLY A 211 -5.12 -22.47 -36.17
C GLY A 211 -5.45 -21.16 -35.47
N GLY A 212 -6.75 -20.91 -35.37
CA GLY A 212 -7.36 -19.71 -34.79
C GLY A 212 -8.86 -19.97 -34.60
N GLN A 213 -9.67 -18.99 -34.97
CA GLN A 213 -11.13 -19.04 -34.94
C GLN A 213 -11.69 -18.76 -36.34
N GLY A 214 -12.88 -19.31 -36.61
CA GLY A 214 -13.49 -19.25 -37.94
C GLY A 214 -15.00 -19.30 -37.90
N THR A 215 -15.65 -18.68 -38.89
CA THR A 215 -17.12 -18.72 -39.00
C THR A 215 -17.59 -20.14 -39.31
N ASN A 216 -18.46 -20.71 -38.47
CA ASN A 216 -18.98 -22.07 -38.67
C ASN A 216 -20.51 -22.12 -38.57
N GLY A 217 -21.19 -21.65 -39.63
CA GLY A 217 -22.64 -21.53 -39.66
C GLY A 217 -23.11 -20.22 -39.00
N SER A 218 -24.25 -20.26 -38.30
CA SER A 218 -24.86 -19.09 -37.66
C SER A 218 -24.54 -18.94 -36.17
N ASN A 219 -23.74 -19.86 -35.62
CA ASN A 219 -23.41 -19.92 -34.21
C ASN A 219 -21.95 -19.48 -34.06
N GLY A 220 -21.67 -18.48 -33.22
CA GLY A 220 -20.32 -18.10 -32.78
C GLY A 220 -19.22 -18.02 -33.85
N LEU A 221 -17.97 -17.94 -33.40
CA LEU A 221 -16.81 -18.40 -34.16
C LEU A 221 -16.38 -19.73 -33.53
N ASP A 222 -15.87 -20.67 -34.31
CA ASP A 222 -15.43 -21.98 -33.81
C ASP A 222 -13.94 -22.18 -34.06
N LEU A 223 -13.33 -23.19 -33.43
CA LEU A 223 -11.94 -23.57 -33.65
C LEU A 223 -11.71 -23.81 -35.15
N TYR A 224 -10.80 -23.05 -35.75
CA TYR A 224 -10.45 -23.14 -37.16
C TYR A 224 -9.04 -23.71 -37.30
N LEU A 225 -8.91 -24.87 -37.95
CA LEU A 225 -7.62 -25.54 -38.16
C LEU A 225 -7.41 -25.81 -39.65
N VAL A 226 -6.25 -25.42 -40.17
CA VAL A 226 -5.89 -25.63 -41.58
C VAL A 226 -4.57 -26.37 -41.68
N ARG A 227 -4.55 -27.42 -42.49
CA ARG A 227 -3.33 -28.09 -42.94
C ARG A 227 -3.01 -27.66 -44.35
N ALA A 228 -1.83 -27.09 -44.53
CA ALA A 228 -1.26 -26.75 -45.82
C ALA A 228 -0.03 -27.62 -46.13
N ASN A 229 0.25 -27.83 -47.41
CA ASN A 229 1.51 -28.43 -47.86
C ASN A 229 2.67 -27.41 -47.83
N SER A 230 3.85 -27.81 -48.26
CA SER A 230 5.07 -26.98 -48.22
C SER A 230 5.05 -25.74 -49.15
N ILE A 231 4.13 -25.69 -50.11
CA ILE A 231 3.91 -24.53 -50.99
C ILE A 231 2.66 -23.71 -50.59
N GLY A 232 2.04 -24.05 -49.46
CA GLY A 232 0.90 -23.34 -48.89
C GLY A 232 -0.45 -23.66 -49.55
N ASP A 233 -0.58 -24.76 -50.28
CA ASP A 233 -1.90 -25.21 -50.75
C ASP A 233 -2.60 -26.02 -49.65
N THR A 234 -3.88 -25.73 -49.45
CA THR A 234 -4.73 -26.40 -48.45
C THR A 234 -4.89 -27.88 -48.77
N LEU A 235 -4.52 -28.74 -47.82
CA LEU A 235 -4.80 -30.17 -47.85
C LEU A 235 -6.12 -30.49 -47.16
N TRP A 236 -6.38 -29.85 -46.02
CA TRP A 236 -7.68 -29.92 -45.35
C TRP A 236 -7.91 -28.74 -44.41
N THR A 237 -9.19 -28.53 -44.11
CA THR A 237 -9.67 -27.60 -43.10
C THR A 237 -10.58 -28.34 -42.13
N ARG A 238 -10.52 -27.97 -40.85
CA ARG A 238 -11.44 -28.43 -39.81
C ARG A 238 -12.01 -27.20 -39.11
N LYS A 239 -13.32 -27.24 -38.90
CA LYS A 239 -14.05 -26.32 -38.04
C LYS A 239 -14.84 -27.17 -37.06
N PHE A 240 -14.65 -26.94 -35.77
CA PHE A 240 -15.38 -27.63 -34.71
C PHE A 240 -15.37 -26.77 -33.48
N GLY A 241 -16.39 -26.95 -32.65
CA GLY A 241 -16.64 -26.09 -31.51
C GLY A 241 -18.00 -26.43 -30.92
N THR A 242 -18.51 -25.51 -30.15
CA THR A 242 -19.73 -25.61 -29.37
C THR A 242 -20.82 -24.81 -30.09
N THR A 243 -21.85 -24.37 -29.37
CA THR A 243 -22.84 -23.44 -29.93
C THR A 243 -22.46 -21.98 -29.70
N ALA A 244 -21.36 -21.72 -29.01
CA ALA A 244 -20.87 -20.41 -28.64
C ALA A 244 -19.57 -20.09 -29.38
N THR A 245 -18.86 -19.03 -28.98
CA THR A 245 -17.56 -18.69 -29.57
C THR A 245 -16.45 -19.55 -28.95
N ASP A 246 -15.63 -20.16 -29.77
CA ASP A 246 -14.44 -20.91 -29.38
C ASP A 246 -13.26 -20.55 -30.28
N ASN A 247 -12.06 -20.53 -29.71
CA ASN A 247 -10.85 -20.13 -30.43
C ASN A 247 -9.66 -21.02 -30.07
N ILE A 248 -8.71 -21.08 -31.01
CA ILE A 248 -7.37 -21.61 -30.77
C ILE A 248 -6.42 -20.42 -30.58
N GLU A 249 -5.74 -20.36 -29.45
CA GLU A 249 -4.63 -19.42 -29.22
C GLU A 249 -3.28 -20.08 -29.48
N ASN A 250 -3.16 -21.38 -29.17
CA ASN A 250 -1.91 -22.11 -29.37
C ASN A 250 -2.13 -23.55 -29.87
N ILE A 251 -1.22 -23.99 -30.75
CA ILE A 251 -1.13 -25.37 -31.22
C ILE A 251 0.21 -25.95 -30.79
N LEU A 252 0.14 -27.07 -30.08
CA LEU A 252 1.28 -27.87 -29.69
C LEU A 252 1.23 -29.22 -30.42
N ARG A 253 2.24 -29.50 -31.25
CA ARG A 253 2.37 -30.81 -31.93
C ARG A 253 3.16 -31.78 -31.07
N LEU A 254 2.58 -32.96 -30.85
CA LEU A 254 3.21 -34.03 -30.08
C LEU A 254 4.07 -34.93 -30.97
N ALA A 255 4.93 -35.74 -30.34
CA ALA A 255 5.87 -36.62 -31.02
C ALA A 255 5.18 -37.69 -31.91
N ASP A 256 3.98 -38.14 -31.53
CA ASP A 256 3.16 -39.07 -32.30
C ASP A 256 2.44 -38.42 -33.50
N GLY A 257 2.56 -37.09 -33.66
CA GLY A 257 1.94 -36.32 -34.73
C GLY A 257 0.53 -35.82 -34.42
N SER A 258 -0.03 -36.12 -33.25
CA SER A 258 -1.25 -35.51 -32.73
C SER A 258 -1.04 -34.04 -32.35
N PHE A 259 -2.13 -33.30 -32.14
CA PHE A 259 -2.08 -31.90 -31.74
C PHE A 259 -2.89 -31.65 -30.47
N ILE A 260 -2.35 -30.79 -29.62
CA ILE A 260 -3.04 -30.13 -28.51
C ILE A 260 -3.36 -28.71 -28.94
N LEU A 261 -4.63 -28.33 -28.81
CA LEU A 261 -5.14 -27.00 -29.10
C LEU A 261 -5.55 -26.36 -27.77
N ALA A 262 -4.95 -25.23 -27.43
CA ALA A 262 -5.29 -24.45 -26.25
C ALA A 262 -5.90 -23.11 -26.67
N GLY A 263 -6.96 -22.68 -25.97
CA GLY A 263 -7.67 -21.43 -26.25
C GLY A 263 -8.84 -21.22 -25.29
N GLY A 264 -9.92 -20.64 -25.80
CA GLY A 264 -11.13 -20.32 -25.05
C GLY A 264 -12.40 -20.98 -25.60
N THR A 265 -13.46 -21.00 -24.79
CA THR A 265 -14.82 -21.42 -25.14
C THR A 265 -15.87 -20.64 -24.36
N ASP A 266 -16.84 -20.03 -25.03
CA ASP A 266 -17.98 -19.31 -24.42
C ASP A 266 -19.14 -20.26 -24.01
N GLY A 267 -19.00 -21.58 -24.16
CA GLY A 267 -20.03 -22.56 -23.80
C GLY A 267 -19.64 -24.00 -24.14
N PRO A 268 -20.20 -25.05 -23.50
CA PRO A 268 -21.21 -25.06 -22.45
C PRO A 268 -20.58 -25.02 -21.04
N GLY A 269 -19.60 -24.14 -20.83
CA GLY A 269 -18.87 -23.98 -19.56
C GLY A 269 -19.69 -23.32 -18.44
N LEU A 270 -19.00 -22.90 -17.38
CA LEU A 270 -19.60 -22.53 -16.09
C LEU A 270 -19.95 -21.03 -15.98
N GLY A 271 -19.59 -20.22 -16.99
CA GLY A 271 -20.10 -18.88 -17.21
C GLY A 271 -19.02 -17.92 -17.73
N GLY A 272 -19.29 -17.23 -18.85
CA GLY A 272 -18.25 -16.44 -19.55
C GLY A 272 -17.45 -17.29 -20.54
N ASN A 273 -16.30 -16.79 -20.97
CA ASN A 273 -15.29 -17.57 -21.70
C ASN A 273 -14.59 -18.48 -20.69
N ASP A 274 -14.32 -19.74 -21.03
CA ASP A 274 -13.61 -20.72 -20.21
C ASP A 274 -12.36 -21.23 -20.95
N GLY A 275 -11.34 -21.69 -20.21
CA GLY A 275 -10.14 -22.30 -20.80
C GLY A 275 -10.46 -23.61 -21.50
N LEU A 276 -10.15 -23.72 -22.80
CA LEU A 276 -10.40 -24.92 -23.60
C LEU A 276 -9.10 -25.62 -23.98
N LEU A 277 -9.04 -26.93 -23.75
CA LEU A 277 -7.99 -27.81 -24.23
C LEU A 277 -8.58 -28.93 -25.09
N VAL A 278 -8.14 -29.06 -26.34
CA VAL A 278 -8.59 -30.11 -27.26
C VAL A 278 -7.40 -30.93 -27.74
N LYS A 279 -7.49 -32.25 -27.63
CA LYS A 279 -6.57 -33.16 -28.33
C LYS A 279 -7.18 -33.63 -29.63
N THR A 280 -6.41 -33.58 -30.70
CA THR A 280 -6.78 -34.09 -32.02
C THR A 280 -5.85 -35.21 -32.46
N ASP A 281 -6.28 -36.03 -33.42
CA ASP A 281 -5.37 -36.94 -34.12
C ASP A 281 -4.49 -36.17 -35.14
N SER A 282 -3.59 -36.89 -35.82
CA SER A 282 -2.73 -36.28 -36.85
C SER A 282 -3.49 -35.77 -38.08
N GLY A 283 -4.75 -36.16 -38.25
CA GLY A 283 -5.67 -35.70 -39.30
C GLY A 283 -6.56 -34.53 -38.87
N GLY A 284 -6.35 -33.99 -37.67
CA GLY A 284 -7.08 -32.85 -37.10
C GLY A 284 -8.48 -33.21 -36.58
N ALA A 285 -8.83 -34.49 -36.44
CA ALA A 285 -10.10 -34.89 -35.82
C ALA A 285 -9.98 -34.87 -34.30
N ALA A 286 -10.95 -34.26 -33.60
CA ALA A 286 -10.97 -34.20 -32.15
C ALA A 286 -11.09 -35.61 -31.53
N ILE A 287 -10.21 -35.89 -30.56
CA ILE A 287 -10.20 -37.12 -29.75
C ILE A 287 -10.90 -36.86 -28.42
N TRP A 288 -10.52 -35.78 -27.74
CA TRP A 288 -11.14 -35.33 -26.50
C TRP A 288 -11.02 -33.82 -26.34
N SER A 289 -11.89 -33.24 -25.54
CA SER A 289 -11.82 -31.84 -25.09
C SER A 289 -12.01 -31.75 -23.57
N LYS A 290 -11.44 -30.71 -22.98
CA LYS A 290 -11.49 -30.40 -21.54
C LYS A 290 -11.71 -28.90 -21.38
N ILE A 291 -12.64 -28.55 -20.50
CA ILE A 291 -12.94 -27.16 -20.14
C ILE A 291 -12.42 -26.94 -18.73
N TYR A 292 -11.76 -25.80 -18.53
CA TYR A 292 -11.14 -25.39 -17.27
C TYR A 292 -11.60 -23.98 -16.96
N GLY A 293 -11.77 -23.68 -15.68
CA GLY A 293 -12.30 -22.40 -15.25
C GLY A 293 -13.38 -22.57 -14.20
N GLY A 294 -14.20 -21.54 -14.04
CA GLY A 294 -15.33 -21.52 -13.12
C GLY A 294 -16.42 -20.58 -13.60
N ASN A 295 -17.09 -19.87 -12.70
CA ASN A 295 -18.28 -19.11 -13.05
C ASN A 295 -18.00 -17.74 -13.70
N SER A 296 -16.77 -17.51 -14.17
CA SER A 296 -16.30 -16.25 -14.74
C SER A 296 -15.32 -16.48 -15.89
N GLN A 297 -14.79 -15.40 -16.45
CA GLN A 297 -13.92 -15.46 -17.63
C GLN A 297 -12.57 -16.09 -17.30
N ASP A 298 -12.23 -17.14 -18.04
CA ASP A 298 -10.97 -17.86 -18.02
C ASP A 298 -10.57 -18.19 -19.47
N ASP A 299 -9.28 -18.17 -19.79
CA ASP A 299 -8.78 -18.54 -21.12
C ASP A 299 -7.38 -19.13 -21.05
N PHE A 300 -6.94 -19.78 -22.13
CA PHE A 300 -5.55 -20.18 -22.33
C PHE A 300 -4.94 -19.48 -23.54
N HIS A 301 -3.68 -19.12 -23.43
CA HIS A 301 -2.89 -18.48 -24.48
C HIS A 301 -1.72 -19.35 -24.97
N GLN A 302 -1.16 -20.24 -24.14
CA GLN A 302 -0.07 -21.12 -24.56
C GLN A 302 -0.14 -22.48 -23.87
N ALA A 303 0.24 -23.53 -24.62
CA ALA A 303 0.46 -24.86 -24.11
C ALA A 303 1.91 -25.31 -24.37
N PHE A 304 2.47 -26.08 -23.43
CA PHE A 304 3.78 -26.70 -23.59
C PHE A 304 3.78 -28.12 -23.02
N GLU A 305 4.38 -29.07 -23.75
CA GLU A 305 4.49 -30.47 -23.31
C GLU A 305 5.56 -30.56 -22.22
N THR A 306 5.19 -31.07 -21.06
CA THR A 306 6.12 -31.27 -19.95
C THR A 306 6.87 -32.60 -20.07
N THR A 307 8.03 -32.70 -19.44
CA THR A 307 8.89 -33.91 -19.48
C THR A 307 8.23 -35.20 -19.00
N ASP A 308 7.14 -35.12 -18.25
CA ASP A 308 6.30 -36.23 -17.79
C ASP A 308 5.16 -36.59 -18.78
N ASN A 309 5.15 -35.99 -19.98
CA ASN A 309 4.11 -36.07 -21.02
C ASN A 309 2.76 -35.44 -20.67
N GLY A 310 2.66 -34.69 -19.57
CA GLY A 310 1.54 -33.79 -19.33
C GLY A 310 1.68 -32.46 -20.08
N PHE A 311 0.87 -31.47 -19.70
CA PHE A 311 0.93 -30.13 -20.30
C PHE A 311 0.98 -29.06 -19.23
N ILE A 312 1.71 -27.99 -19.51
CA ILE A 312 1.60 -26.73 -18.79
C ILE A 312 0.87 -25.73 -19.69
N LEU A 313 -0.17 -25.09 -19.15
CA LEU A 313 -1.02 -24.13 -19.84
C LEU A 313 -0.91 -22.78 -19.15
N SER A 314 -0.68 -21.71 -19.89
CA SER A 314 -0.75 -20.34 -19.39
C SER A 314 -1.94 -19.60 -19.96
N GLY A 315 -2.51 -18.70 -19.17
CA GLY A 315 -3.74 -18.02 -19.49
C GLY A 315 -4.09 -16.92 -18.48
N THR A 316 -5.34 -16.50 -18.49
CA THR A 316 -5.92 -15.59 -17.50
C THR A 316 -7.13 -16.25 -16.85
N SER A 317 -7.32 -16.02 -15.55
CA SER A 317 -8.47 -16.55 -14.81
C SER A 317 -9.09 -15.50 -13.91
N ARG A 318 -10.40 -15.28 -14.06
CA ARG A 318 -11.24 -14.52 -13.13
C ARG A 318 -12.03 -15.44 -12.19
N SER A 319 -12.04 -16.74 -12.46
CA SER A 319 -12.74 -17.71 -11.63
C SER A 319 -11.91 -18.26 -10.48
N SER A 320 -10.59 -18.09 -10.51
CA SER A 320 -9.68 -18.56 -9.47
C SER A 320 -8.87 -17.41 -8.86
N GLY A 321 -9.05 -17.14 -7.57
CA GLY A 321 -8.30 -16.09 -6.85
C GLY A 321 -9.13 -14.86 -6.44
N ALA A 322 -8.54 -13.67 -6.61
CA ALA A 322 -9.09 -12.37 -6.21
C ALA A 322 -10.28 -11.93 -7.09
N LEU A 323 -10.87 -10.76 -6.79
CA LEU A 323 -12.07 -10.24 -7.49
C LEU A 323 -11.81 -9.88 -8.98
N GLU A 324 -10.55 -9.65 -9.34
CA GLU A 324 -10.09 -9.30 -10.68
C GLU A 324 -9.30 -10.44 -11.33
N PRO A 325 -9.22 -10.47 -12.69
CA PRO A 325 -8.53 -11.55 -13.39
C PRO A 325 -7.06 -11.61 -12.98
N ASN A 326 -6.53 -12.82 -12.81
CA ASN A 326 -5.14 -13.08 -12.48
C ASN A 326 -4.46 -13.89 -13.59
N MET A 327 -3.13 -13.77 -13.69
CA MET A 327 -2.36 -14.68 -14.53
C MET A 327 -2.56 -16.11 -14.03
N TRP A 328 -2.79 -17.04 -14.95
CA TRP A 328 -3.20 -18.39 -14.63
C TRP A 328 -2.25 -19.41 -15.23
N LEU A 329 -1.85 -20.39 -14.41
CA LEU A 329 -1.00 -21.50 -14.82
C LEU A 329 -1.64 -22.82 -14.38
N VAL A 330 -1.84 -23.74 -15.34
CA VAL A 330 -2.45 -25.05 -15.10
C VAL A 330 -1.49 -26.14 -15.55
N LYS A 331 -1.17 -27.06 -14.63
CA LYS A 331 -0.50 -28.32 -14.97
C LYS A 331 -1.51 -29.43 -15.10
N THR A 332 -1.36 -30.21 -16.16
CA THR A 332 -2.20 -31.36 -16.45
C THR A 332 -1.35 -32.62 -16.58
N ASP A 333 -2.01 -33.77 -16.55
CA ASP A 333 -1.44 -35.04 -16.99
C ASP A 333 -1.57 -35.21 -18.52
N SER A 334 -1.12 -36.34 -19.05
CA SER A 334 -1.18 -36.63 -20.50
C SER A 334 -2.60 -36.79 -21.06
N SER A 335 -3.59 -36.98 -20.20
CA SER A 335 -5.01 -37.09 -20.54
C SER A 335 -5.72 -35.73 -20.53
N GLY A 336 -5.00 -34.66 -20.15
CA GLY A 336 -5.58 -33.35 -19.94
C GLY A 336 -6.44 -33.29 -18.69
N ASP A 337 -6.15 -34.08 -17.65
CA ASP A 337 -6.76 -33.90 -16.33
C ASP A 337 -5.87 -32.99 -15.48
N SER A 338 -6.50 -32.04 -14.78
CA SER A 338 -5.78 -31.06 -13.94
C SER A 338 -5.05 -31.75 -12.79
N VAL A 339 -3.76 -31.48 -12.66
CA VAL A 339 -2.91 -31.89 -11.54
C VAL A 339 -2.85 -30.78 -10.51
N TRP A 340 -2.62 -29.55 -10.96
CA TRP A 340 -2.70 -28.35 -10.12
C TRP A 340 -3.01 -27.11 -10.96
N THR A 341 -3.54 -26.11 -10.28
CA THR A 341 -3.84 -24.77 -10.81
C THR A 341 -3.27 -23.72 -9.86
N LYS A 342 -2.67 -22.65 -10.40
CA LYS A 342 -2.08 -21.55 -9.64
C LYS A 342 -2.38 -20.22 -10.32
N THR A 343 -2.59 -19.19 -9.50
CA THR A 343 -2.73 -17.81 -9.97
C THR A 343 -1.64 -16.89 -9.42
N TYR A 344 -1.28 -15.92 -10.23
CA TYR A 344 -0.19 -14.98 -9.97
C TYR A 344 -0.62 -13.58 -10.38
N GLY A 345 -0.17 -12.60 -9.60
CA GLY A 345 -0.82 -11.30 -9.55
C GLY A 345 -1.22 -10.92 -8.13
N GLY A 346 -2.02 -9.88 -7.99
CA GLY A 346 -2.58 -9.41 -6.73
C GLY A 346 -4.08 -9.14 -6.87
N ASP A 347 -4.54 -8.02 -6.29
CA ASP A 347 -5.98 -7.77 -6.16
C ASP A 347 -6.62 -7.08 -7.38
N ASN A 348 -5.83 -6.60 -8.33
CA ASN A 348 -6.28 -5.97 -9.57
C ASN A 348 -6.08 -6.91 -10.78
N HIS A 349 -6.30 -6.40 -11.99
CA HIS A 349 -6.20 -7.17 -13.22
C HIS A 349 -4.74 -7.52 -13.56
N ASP A 350 -4.45 -8.81 -13.63
CA ASP A 350 -3.20 -9.39 -14.08
C ASP A 350 -3.50 -10.42 -15.18
N HIS A 351 -2.81 -10.33 -16.32
CA HIS A 351 -3.16 -11.08 -17.53
C HIS A 351 -1.96 -11.87 -18.02
N GLY A 352 -2.13 -13.18 -18.20
CA GLY A 352 -1.06 -14.08 -18.62
C GLY A 352 -1.04 -14.30 -20.12
N TYR A 353 0.14 -14.41 -20.73
CA TYR A 353 0.27 -14.76 -22.16
C TYR A 353 1.13 -16.01 -22.34
N GLY A 354 2.44 -15.83 -22.48
CA GLY A 354 3.35 -16.92 -22.84
C GLY A 354 3.97 -17.64 -21.64
N ALA A 355 4.26 -18.92 -21.79
CA ALA A 355 4.96 -19.76 -20.82
C ALA A 355 5.82 -20.86 -21.48
N VAL A 356 6.85 -21.31 -20.77
CA VAL A 356 7.68 -22.45 -21.16
C VAL A 356 8.21 -23.20 -19.93
N GLN A 357 8.36 -24.53 -20.03
CA GLN A 357 9.09 -25.30 -19.01
C GLN A 357 10.60 -25.00 -19.13
N THR A 358 11.24 -24.70 -18.01
CA THR A 358 12.66 -24.38 -17.97
C THR A 358 13.53 -25.63 -17.82
N LEU A 359 14.79 -25.58 -18.23
CA LEU A 359 15.73 -26.70 -18.15
C LEU A 359 15.92 -27.26 -16.73
N ASP A 360 15.69 -26.44 -15.70
CA ASP A 360 15.73 -26.85 -14.30
C ASP A 360 14.45 -27.58 -13.83
N GLY A 361 13.47 -27.79 -14.71
CA GLY A 361 12.20 -28.45 -14.45
C GLY A 361 11.09 -27.55 -13.92
N GLY A 362 11.38 -26.27 -13.63
CA GLY A 362 10.38 -25.27 -13.29
C GLY A 362 9.67 -24.67 -14.52
N TYR A 363 9.01 -23.52 -14.33
CA TYR A 363 8.32 -22.82 -15.42
C TYR A 363 8.62 -21.33 -15.39
N ILE A 364 8.73 -20.71 -16.56
CA ILE A 364 8.72 -19.24 -16.69
C ILE A 364 7.53 -18.84 -17.53
N PHE A 365 6.84 -17.79 -17.10
CA PHE A 365 5.68 -17.27 -17.81
C PHE A 365 5.59 -15.75 -17.65
N VAL A 366 4.93 -15.10 -18.61
CA VAL A 366 4.94 -13.65 -18.79
C VAL A 366 3.58 -13.08 -19.10
N GLY A 367 3.39 -11.80 -18.78
CA GLY A 367 2.17 -11.08 -19.03
C GLY A 367 2.26 -9.62 -18.59
N TYR A 368 1.16 -9.08 -18.07
CA TYR A 368 1.15 -7.80 -17.38
C TYR A 368 0.37 -7.86 -16.06
N SER A 369 0.62 -6.88 -15.19
CA SER A 369 0.00 -6.74 -13.88
C SER A 369 -0.40 -5.29 -13.61
N SER A 370 -1.59 -5.08 -13.04
CA SER A 370 -2.03 -3.79 -12.50
C SER A 370 -2.13 -3.79 -10.97
N SER A 371 -1.71 -4.88 -10.34
CA SER A 371 -1.90 -5.14 -8.91
C SER A 371 -0.87 -4.51 -7.98
N PHE A 372 0.32 -4.16 -8.47
CA PHE A 372 1.43 -3.76 -7.62
C PHE A 372 1.65 -2.24 -7.52
N GLY A 373 0.58 -1.46 -7.73
CA GLY A 373 0.52 -0.05 -7.29
C GLY A 373 1.09 0.98 -8.27
N PHE A 374 1.09 0.68 -9.56
CA PHE A 374 1.45 1.61 -10.62
C PHE A 374 0.16 2.04 -11.32
N ASP A 375 0.03 3.32 -11.69
CA ASP A 375 -1.19 3.87 -12.29
C ASP A 375 -1.43 3.37 -13.75
N ALA A 376 -0.87 2.20 -14.12
CA ALA A 376 -0.86 1.56 -15.44
C ALA A 376 -0.59 0.04 -15.35
N GLU A 377 -0.70 -0.67 -16.47
CA GLU A 377 -0.32 -2.09 -16.64
C GLU A 377 1.21 -2.22 -16.77
N ASP A 378 1.84 -3.04 -15.93
CA ASP A 378 3.29 -3.31 -15.98
C ASP A 378 3.61 -4.72 -16.45
N ALA A 379 4.67 -4.87 -17.23
CA ALA A 379 5.03 -6.19 -17.73
C ALA A 379 5.54 -7.06 -16.57
N TYR A 380 4.93 -8.23 -16.41
CA TYR A 380 5.13 -9.10 -15.26
C TYR A 380 5.72 -10.45 -15.72
N VAL A 381 6.76 -10.90 -15.03
CA VAL A 381 7.49 -12.13 -15.34
C VAL A 381 7.62 -12.94 -14.06
N VAL A 382 7.29 -14.22 -14.14
CA VAL A 382 7.34 -15.12 -12.98
C VAL A 382 8.07 -16.40 -13.35
N LYS A 383 9.04 -16.78 -12.53
CA LYS A 383 9.77 -18.04 -12.57
C LYS A 383 9.41 -18.87 -11.34
N THR A 384 8.90 -20.07 -11.57
CA THR A 384 8.42 -21.00 -10.54
C THR A 384 9.29 -22.25 -10.48
N ASN A 385 9.10 -22.99 -9.39
CA ASN A 385 9.57 -24.37 -9.25
C ASN A 385 8.64 -25.33 -10.05
N SER A 386 8.96 -26.63 -10.07
CA SER A 386 8.16 -27.63 -10.80
C SER A 386 6.73 -27.84 -10.27
N LEU A 387 6.42 -27.31 -9.09
CA LEU A 387 5.10 -27.34 -8.45
C LEU A 387 4.31 -26.04 -8.65
N GLY A 388 4.85 -25.07 -9.41
CA GLY A 388 4.22 -23.77 -9.60
C GLY A 388 4.31 -22.87 -8.37
N GLU A 389 5.35 -23.02 -7.55
CA GLU A 389 5.57 -22.19 -6.36
C GLU A 389 6.69 -21.17 -6.61
N VAL A 390 6.57 -20.02 -5.95
CA VAL A 390 7.57 -18.95 -5.91
C VAL A 390 8.03 -18.78 -4.46
N SER A 391 9.31 -18.50 -4.25
CA SER A 391 9.91 -18.27 -2.93
C SER A 391 10.50 -16.87 -2.76
N ASN A 392 10.76 -16.15 -3.87
CA ASN A 392 11.22 -14.76 -3.84
C ASN A 392 10.12 -13.87 -4.43
N TYR A 393 9.13 -13.56 -3.60
CA TYR A 393 8.03 -12.68 -3.98
C TYR A 393 8.48 -11.21 -4.05
N LEU A 394 7.73 -10.41 -4.81
CA LEU A 394 7.81 -8.96 -4.85
C LEU A 394 7.33 -8.42 -3.50
N THR A 395 8.14 -7.55 -2.91
CA THR A 395 7.75 -6.79 -1.73
C THR A 395 7.44 -5.36 -2.16
N TYR A 396 6.41 -4.77 -1.57
CA TYR A 396 6.17 -3.34 -1.64
C TYR A 396 5.57 -2.93 -0.31
N ILE A 397 6.40 -2.43 0.58
CA ILE A 397 5.95 -1.85 1.84
C ILE A 397 6.32 -0.38 1.86
N THR A 398 5.39 0.45 2.31
CA THR A 398 5.63 1.88 2.47
C THR A 398 4.91 2.42 3.70
N VAL A 399 5.30 3.61 4.12
CA VAL A 399 4.53 4.41 5.07
C VAL A 399 3.36 5.01 4.30
N THR A 400 2.14 4.88 4.80
CA THR A 400 0.94 5.41 4.14
C THR A 400 0.31 6.57 4.88
N ASP A 401 0.63 6.73 6.16
CA ASP A 401 -0.04 7.70 7.03
C ASP A 401 0.86 8.09 8.22
N LEU A 402 0.67 9.30 8.74
CA LEU A 402 1.24 9.80 9.98
C LEU A 402 0.09 10.02 10.99
N THR A 403 -0.16 9.01 11.81
CA THR A 403 -1.27 9.02 12.78
C THR A 403 -0.96 9.82 14.04
N ARG A 404 0.29 10.19 14.29
CA ARG A 404 0.66 11.21 15.30
C ARG A 404 1.86 12.03 14.83
N PRO A 405 1.85 13.36 15.07
CA PRO A 405 0.84 14.09 15.84
C PRO A 405 -0.46 14.36 15.05
N LEU A 406 -1.61 14.38 15.74
CA LEU A 406 -2.92 14.65 15.11
C LEU A 406 -3.24 16.15 15.20
N PRO A 407 -3.59 16.82 14.09
CA PRO A 407 -4.05 18.20 14.11
C PRO A 407 -5.34 18.38 14.95
N PRO A 408 -5.50 19.51 15.67
CA PRO A 408 -4.52 20.60 15.83
C PRO A 408 -3.38 20.22 16.78
N VAL A 409 -2.16 20.64 16.46
CA VAL A 409 -0.96 20.36 17.28
C VAL A 409 -0.51 21.63 17.98
N CYS A 410 -0.40 21.58 19.30
CA CYS A 410 0.07 22.69 20.12
C CYS A 410 1.53 22.52 20.49
N ALA A 411 2.23 23.64 20.67
CA ALA A 411 3.65 23.67 21.04
C ALA A 411 3.92 22.79 22.28
N SER A 412 4.76 21.78 22.10
CA SER A 412 5.13 20.81 23.13
C SER A 412 6.53 20.27 22.86
N ASN A 413 7.31 20.08 23.90
CA ASN A 413 8.65 19.49 23.81
C ASN A 413 8.65 17.95 23.86
N ASN A 414 7.46 17.33 23.85
CA ASN A 414 7.28 15.91 24.09
C ASN A 414 6.24 15.31 23.14
N VAL A 415 6.50 15.38 21.82
CA VAL A 415 5.59 14.88 20.79
C VAL A 415 6.02 13.49 20.33
N GLN A 416 5.16 12.50 20.52
CA GLN A 416 5.35 11.16 19.97
C GLN A 416 4.91 11.11 18.51
N VAL A 417 5.78 10.57 17.65
CA VAL A 417 5.48 10.31 16.24
C VAL A 417 4.97 8.88 16.06
N ARG A 418 3.90 8.71 15.29
CA ARG A 418 3.38 7.39 14.90
C ARG A 418 3.04 7.40 13.43
N VAL A 419 3.41 6.34 12.73
CA VAL A 419 3.16 6.16 11.30
C VAL A 419 2.51 4.81 11.04
N VAL A 420 1.79 4.70 9.93
CA VAL A 420 1.23 3.44 9.46
C VAL A 420 2.13 2.89 8.36
N VAL A 421 2.63 1.67 8.57
CA VAL A 421 3.28 0.88 7.52
C VAL A 421 2.27 -0.05 6.89
N ARG A 422 2.27 -0.16 5.57
CA ARG A 422 1.35 -1.04 4.83
C ARG A 422 2.09 -1.86 3.79
N ASN A 423 1.81 -3.16 3.76
CA ASN A 423 2.36 -4.09 2.79
C ASN A 423 1.40 -4.28 1.61
N PHE A 424 1.82 -3.83 0.45
CA PHE A 424 1.17 -4.03 -0.85
C PHE A 424 1.83 -5.16 -1.67
N GLY A 425 2.89 -5.78 -1.16
CA GLY A 425 3.56 -6.92 -1.79
C GLY A 425 2.89 -8.26 -1.46
N ARG A 426 3.44 -9.35 -2.02
CA ARG A 426 2.93 -10.72 -1.81
C ARG A 426 3.70 -11.53 -0.76
N ASP A 427 4.85 -11.02 -0.32
CA ASP A 427 5.57 -11.63 0.79
C ASP A 427 5.15 -11.06 2.13
N THR A 428 5.32 -11.84 3.18
CA THR A 428 5.30 -11.33 4.54
C THR A 428 6.61 -10.58 4.79
N VAL A 429 6.53 -9.31 5.18
CA VAL A 429 7.72 -8.49 5.41
C VAL A 429 7.99 -8.38 6.92
N PRO A 430 9.06 -9.01 7.43
CA PRO A 430 9.51 -8.81 8.81
C PRO A 430 10.39 -7.56 8.93
N ALA A 431 10.47 -6.99 10.13
CA ALA A 431 11.52 -6.04 10.52
C ALA A 431 11.66 -4.84 9.55
N VAL A 432 10.60 -4.03 9.40
CA VAL A 432 10.54 -2.92 8.43
C VAL A 432 11.27 -1.68 8.98
N PRO A 433 12.43 -1.28 8.44
CA PRO A 433 13.10 -0.07 8.85
C PRO A 433 12.40 1.16 8.27
N VAL A 434 12.13 2.13 9.13
CA VAL A 434 11.50 3.40 8.80
C VAL A 434 12.39 4.56 9.27
N SER A 435 12.61 5.52 8.39
CA SER A 435 13.35 6.76 8.65
C SER A 435 12.40 7.94 8.46
N ILE A 436 12.38 8.90 9.38
CA ILE A 436 11.59 10.14 9.24
C ILE A 436 12.53 11.33 9.30
N GLN A 437 12.54 12.12 8.23
CA GLN A 437 13.18 13.43 8.15
C GLN A 437 12.15 14.49 8.52
N ILE A 438 12.43 15.27 9.56
CA ILE A 438 11.59 16.36 10.05
C ILE A 438 12.28 17.67 9.72
N THR A 439 11.58 18.57 9.03
CA THR A 439 12.11 19.88 8.63
C THR A 439 11.10 20.99 8.96
N GLY A 440 11.58 22.23 9.10
CA GLY A 440 10.79 23.39 9.49
C GLY A 440 11.52 24.21 10.55
N PRO A 441 10.89 24.51 11.70
CA PRO A 441 11.57 25.14 12.84
C PRO A 441 12.74 24.33 13.41
N ILE A 442 12.75 23.01 13.19
CA ILE A 442 13.86 22.11 13.50
C ILE A 442 14.27 21.33 12.25
N THR A 443 15.48 20.77 12.28
CA THR A 443 15.92 19.73 11.34
C THR A 443 16.38 18.53 12.14
N GLN A 444 15.66 17.42 12.04
CA GLN A 444 15.94 16.19 12.80
C GLN A 444 15.62 14.95 11.97
N THR A 445 16.42 13.91 12.12
CA THR A 445 16.13 12.58 11.58
C THR A 445 15.90 11.60 12.73
N ILE A 446 14.84 10.80 12.65
CA ILE A 446 14.60 9.65 13.55
C ILE A 446 14.51 8.37 12.72
N ASN A 447 15.00 7.26 13.28
CA ASN A 447 15.01 5.96 12.63
C ASN A 447 14.50 4.91 13.61
N GLU A 448 13.60 4.04 13.17
CA GLU A 448 13.12 2.93 13.97
C GLU A 448 12.72 1.76 13.08
N THR A 449 12.79 0.54 13.59
CA THR A 449 12.40 -0.66 12.86
C THR A 449 11.13 -1.23 13.47
N TYR A 450 10.09 -1.39 12.66
CA TYR A 450 8.91 -2.16 13.04
C TYR A 450 9.28 -3.64 13.11
N ASN A 451 9.32 -4.21 14.31
CA ASN A 451 9.86 -5.56 14.56
C ASN A 451 8.87 -6.71 14.30
N GLY A 452 7.61 -6.41 13.94
CA GLY A 452 6.61 -7.43 13.62
C GLY A 452 6.68 -7.93 12.18
N ASN A 453 5.78 -8.84 11.85
CA ASN A 453 5.50 -9.24 10.48
C ASN A 453 4.36 -8.37 9.94
N VAL A 454 4.50 -7.83 8.74
CA VAL A 454 3.39 -7.22 8.00
C VAL A 454 3.01 -8.18 6.87
N TYR A 455 1.87 -8.85 6.99
CA TYR A 455 1.39 -9.80 5.98
C TYR A 455 0.93 -9.06 4.71
N PRO A 456 0.85 -9.74 3.56
CA PRO A 456 0.31 -9.16 2.33
C PRO A 456 -1.06 -8.50 2.54
N GLY A 457 -1.23 -7.27 2.07
CA GLY A 457 -2.49 -6.50 2.19
C GLY A 457 -2.71 -5.82 3.55
N ASP A 458 -2.01 -6.28 4.60
CA ASP A 458 -2.15 -5.77 5.96
C ASP A 458 -1.42 -4.43 6.17
N LEU A 459 -1.81 -3.75 7.26
CA LEU A 459 -1.15 -2.56 7.77
C LEU A 459 -0.95 -2.68 9.28
N ASP A 460 0.07 -2.00 9.80
CA ASP A 460 0.26 -1.82 11.24
C ASP A 460 0.89 -0.45 11.55
N THR A 461 0.88 -0.07 12.82
CA THR A 461 1.37 1.23 13.30
C THR A 461 2.72 1.08 13.97
N LEU A 462 3.71 1.86 13.51
CA LEU A 462 4.99 2.03 14.17
C LEU A 462 4.96 3.30 15.03
N ALA A 463 5.16 3.15 16.34
CA ALA A 463 5.36 4.26 17.26
C ALA A 463 6.85 4.49 17.50
N PHE A 464 7.32 5.71 17.26
CA PHE A 464 8.70 6.05 17.51
C PHE A 464 8.95 6.26 19.01
N SER A 465 10.02 5.65 19.50
CA SER A 465 10.55 5.81 20.86
C SER A 465 11.18 7.18 21.08
N THR A 466 11.72 7.79 20.02
CA THR A 466 12.28 9.14 20.06
C THR A 466 11.15 10.16 20.04
N LEU A 467 11.10 10.98 21.09
CA LEU A 467 10.17 12.09 21.23
C LEU A 467 10.74 13.32 20.52
N ILE A 468 9.88 14.11 19.90
CA ILE A 468 10.25 15.31 19.14
C ILE A 468 9.91 16.56 19.93
N ASP A 469 10.85 17.49 19.98
CA ASP A 469 10.63 18.82 20.51
C ASP A 469 10.01 19.72 19.44
N MET A 470 8.72 19.98 19.58
CA MET A 470 7.94 20.88 18.73
C MET A 470 7.51 22.13 19.52
N SER A 471 8.33 22.61 20.46
CA SER A 471 7.99 23.79 21.26
C SER A 471 7.95 25.09 20.46
N THR A 472 8.62 25.14 19.30
CA THR A 472 8.64 26.30 18.42
C THR A 472 7.46 26.24 17.45
N PRO A 473 6.50 27.18 17.47
CA PRO A 473 5.38 27.20 16.53
C PRO A 473 5.84 27.35 15.08
N GLY A 474 5.09 26.78 14.14
CA GLY A 474 5.42 26.82 12.72
C GLY A 474 4.96 25.58 11.96
N GLN A 475 5.32 25.48 10.70
CA GLN A 475 5.03 24.30 9.87
C GLN A 475 6.17 23.29 9.95
N TYR A 476 5.84 22.05 10.30
CA TYR A 476 6.75 20.92 10.35
C TYR A 476 6.40 19.97 9.21
N THR A 477 7.39 19.62 8.39
CA THR A 477 7.22 18.64 7.31
C THR A 477 7.91 17.34 7.70
N PHE A 478 7.15 16.26 7.68
CA PHE A 478 7.59 14.90 7.97
C PHE A 478 7.72 14.14 6.66
N THR A 479 8.95 13.81 6.27
CA THR A 479 9.23 12.93 5.12
C THR A 479 9.63 11.56 5.64
N CYS A 480 8.70 10.62 5.59
CA CYS A 480 8.85 9.25 6.06
C CYS A 480 9.32 8.35 4.91
N THR A 481 10.34 7.52 5.15
CA THR A 481 10.86 6.56 4.19
C THR A 481 10.93 5.16 4.78
N SER A 482 10.71 4.14 3.94
CA SER A 482 10.91 2.74 4.32
C SER A 482 11.86 2.03 3.35
N ALA A 483 12.56 0.99 3.82
CA ALA A 483 13.50 0.24 3.00
C ALA A 483 13.35 -1.27 3.21
N VAL A 484 13.19 -2.04 2.14
CA VAL A 484 13.15 -3.51 2.22
C VAL A 484 13.83 -4.16 1.02
N PHE A 485 14.18 -5.43 1.19
CA PHE A 485 14.73 -6.27 0.12
C PHE A 485 13.65 -6.64 -0.90
N ASN A 486 14.01 -6.73 -2.19
CA ASN A 486 13.08 -6.96 -3.32
C ASN A 486 11.95 -5.94 -3.45
N ASN A 487 12.16 -4.70 -3.02
CA ASN A 487 11.18 -3.64 -3.18
C ASN A 487 11.01 -3.26 -4.65
N VAL A 488 9.81 -3.47 -5.19
CA VAL A 488 9.51 -3.17 -6.60
C VAL A 488 9.26 -1.69 -6.88
N CYS A 489 9.00 -0.88 -5.86
CA CYS A 489 8.68 0.53 -6.02
C CYS A 489 9.40 1.42 -4.99
N PRO A 490 10.75 1.46 -4.98
CA PRO A 490 11.51 2.26 -4.01
C PRO A 490 11.20 3.76 -4.10
N GLN A 491 10.68 4.25 -5.23
CA GLN A 491 10.26 5.64 -5.42
C GLN A 491 9.00 6.00 -4.62
N LYS A 492 8.07 5.05 -4.43
CA LYS A 492 6.84 5.24 -3.63
C LYS A 492 7.04 4.88 -2.15
N ASN A 493 8.28 4.56 -1.74
CA ASN A 493 8.62 4.36 -0.33
C ASN A 493 8.69 5.67 0.47
N VAL A 494 8.20 6.79 -0.07
CA VAL A 494 8.27 8.10 0.54
C VAL A 494 6.86 8.63 0.77
N TYR A 495 6.53 8.90 2.02
CA TYR A 495 5.32 9.59 2.42
C TYR A 495 5.68 10.95 3.02
N THR A 496 4.97 12.01 2.65
CA THR A 496 5.22 13.35 3.17
C THR A 496 3.93 13.99 3.66
N GLU A 497 3.96 14.50 4.87
CA GLU A 497 2.87 15.28 5.45
C GLU A 497 3.43 16.55 6.13
N THR A 498 2.69 17.66 6.01
CA THR A 498 3.02 18.92 6.66
C THR A 498 1.97 19.25 7.71
N ILE A 499 2.42 19.45 8.95
CA ILE A 499 1.58 19.76 10.10
C ILE A 499 1.91 21.17 10.60
N THR A 500 0.88 21.93 10.94
CA THR A 500 1.04 23.25 11.58
C THR A 500 0.99 23.09 13.11
N VAL A 501 2.03 23.58 13.79
CA VAL A 501 2.10 23.67 15.24
C VAL A 501 1.79 25.09 15.69
N TYR A 502 0.77 25.22 16.55
CA TYR A 502 0.33 26.49 17.09
C TYR A 502 1.01 26.82 18.41
N ALA A 503 1.19 28.12 18.68
CA ALA A 503 1.64 28.58 19.97
C ALA A 503 0.64 28.17 21.05
N SER A 504 1.14 27.64 22.17
CA SER A 504 0.30 27.40 23.34
C SER A 504 -0.16 28.75 23.91
N PRO A 505 -1.46 28.95 24.15
CA PRO A 505 -1.95 30.22 24.67
C PRO A 505 -1.44 30.44 26.09
N THR A 506 -1.35 31.70 26.51
CA THR A 506 -1.01 32.07 27.88
C THR A 506 -2.27 32.43 28.64
N LEU A 507 -2.44 31.89 29.84
CA LEU A 507 -3.55 32.18 30.74
C LEU A 507 -3.01 32.42 32.15
N SER A 508 -3.48 33.48 32.81
CA SER A 508 -3.18 33.74 34.21
C SER A 508 -4.38 34.40 34.90
N LEU A 509 -4.73 33.89 36.08
CA LEU A 509 -5.76 34.39 36.98
C LEU A 509 -5.24 35.46 37.96
N GLY A 510 -3.97 35.86 37.82
CA GLY A 510 -3.29 36.77 38.74
C GLY A 510 -2.55 36.01 39.85
N PRO A 511 -2.46 36.55 41.08
CA PRO A 511 -1.75 35.91 42.19
C PRO A 511 -2.35 34.55 42.57
N ASP A 512 -1.50 33.57 42.87
CA ASP A 512 -1.90 32.21 43.29
C ASP A 512 -2.74 32.16 44.58
N THR A 513 -2.78 33.25 45.35
CA THR A 513 -3.63 33.38 46.53
C THR A 513 -4.32 34.74 46.57
N ILE A 514 -5.65 34.71 46.68
CA ILE A 514 -6.48 35.92 46.83
C ILE A 514 -7.19 35.82 48.17
N SER A 515 -6.98 36.81 49.06
CA SER A 515 -7.69 36.90 50.33
C SER A 515 -8.83 37.91 50.24
N ILE A 516 -10.04 37.49 50.61
CA ILE A 516 -11.25 38.35 50.61
C ILE A 516 -11.88 38.43 52.00
N PRO A 517 -12.40 39.58 52.45
CA PRO A 517 -13.13 39.67 53.72
C PRO A 517 -14.43 38.84 53.71
N THR A 518 -14.87 38.40 54.89
CA THR A 518 -16.16 37.70 55.06
C THR A 518 -17.30 38.56 54.51
N GLY A 519 -18.14 37.95 53.67
CA GLY A 519 -19.27 38.63 53.01
C GLY A 519 -18.92 39.32 51.69
N GLN A 520 -17.65 39.32 51.27
CA GLN A 520 -17.23 39.77 49.94
C GLN A 520 -17.00 38.59 48.98
N THR A 521 -16.81 38.92 47.70
CA THR A 521 -16.58 37.94 46.63
C THR A 521 -15.34 38.30 45.80
N ALA A 522 -14.57 37.31 45.38
CA ALA A 522 -13.51 37.48 44.38
C ALA A 522 -14.07 37.17 42.99
N THR A 523 -13.90 38.07 42.03
CA THR A 523 -14.15 37.78 40.60
C THR A 523 -12.85 37.36 39.96
N LEU A 524 -12.78 36.13 39.49
CA LEU A 524 -11.68 35.60 38.71
C LEU A 524 -11.99 35.80 37.22
N ASP A 525 -11.00 36.25 36.46
CA ASP A 525 -11.11 36.51 35.03
C ASP A 525 -10.02 35.74 34.30
N ALA A 526 -10.41 34.83 33.41
CA ALA A 526 -9.49 34.05 32.58
C ALA A 526 -8.91 34.85 31.40
N GLY A 527 -9.37 36.09 31.21
CA GLY A 527 -9.00 36.97 30.10
C GLY A 527 -9.78 36.65 28.81
N PRO A 528 -9.94 37.64 27.92
CA PRO A 528 -10.62 37.44 26.64
C PRO A 528 -9.72 36.70 25.62
N GLY A 529 -10.31 36.21 24.53
CA GLY A 529 -9.56 35.64 23.39
C GLY A 529 -9.60 34.11 23.27
N PHE A 530 -10.24 33.41 24.21
CA PHE A 530 -10.47 31.97 24.13
C PHE A 530 -11.85 31.65 23.55
N SER A 531 -11.95 30.54 22.82
CA SER A 531 -13.20 30.02 22.27
C SER A 531 -14.06 29.30 23.31
N SER A 532 -13.46 28.81 24.40
CA SER A 532 -14.19 28.18 25.51
C SER A 532 -13.43 28.29 26.83
N TYR A 533 -14.18 28.27 27.93
CA TYR A 533 -13.67 28.23 29.30
C TYR A 533 -14.34 27.07 30.04
N LEU A 534 -13.58 26.37 30.89
CA LEU A 534 -14.10 25.33 31.77
C LEU A 534 -13.52 25.55 33.16
N TRP A 535 -14.35 26.06 34.06
CA TRP A 535 -13.98 26.29 35.46
C TRP A 535 -14.20 25.04 36.31
N SER A 536 -13.45 24.91 37.40
CA SER A 536 -13.66 23.86 38.42
C SER A 536 -15.04 23.90 39.08
N THR A 537 -15.73 25.04 38.96
CA THR A 537 -17.13 25.24 39.41
C THR A 537 -18.17 24.71 38.40
N GLY A 538 -17.74 24.31 37.21
CA GLY A 538 -18.61 23.94 36.08
C GLY A 538 -19.08 25.12 35.21
N ALA A 539 -18.68 26.36 35.55
CA ALA A 539 -18.98 27.52 34.72
C ALA A 539 -18.23 27.51 33.38
N SER A 540 -18.81 28.14 32.37
CA SER A 540 -18.22 28.28 31.03
C SER A 540 -18.04 29.74 30.56
N SER A 541 -18.30 30.70 31.45
CA SER A 541 -18.08 32.14 31.21
C SER A 541 -16.60 32.51 31.34
N GLN A 542 -16.19 33.64 30.73
CA GLN A 542 -14.84 34.17 30.89
C GLN A 542 -14.48 34.47 32.35
N THR A 543 -15.47 34.86 33.16
CA THR A 543 -15.31 35.18 34.58
C THR A 543 -16.13 34.24 35.46
N VAL A 544 -15.67 34.05 36.70
CA VAL A 544 -16.41 33.37 37.76
C VAL A 544 -16.28 34.14 39.07
N THR A 545 -17.31 34.11 39.90
CA THR A 545 -17.32 34.78 41.22
C THR A 545 -17.26 33.74 42.33
N ILE A 546 -16.32 33.90 43.25
CA ILE A 546 -16.04 32.98 44.36
C ILE A 546 -16.28 33.70 45.68
N SER A 547 -17.09 33.09 46.56
CA SER A 547 -17.47 33.64 47.87
C SER A 547 -17.06 32.75 49.05
N SER A 548 -16.41 31.62 48.78
CA SER A 548 -16.00 30.63 49.77
C SER A 548 -14.53 30.25 49.60
N THR A 549 -13.90 29.88 50.72
CA THR A 549 -12.51 29.42 50.71
C THR A 549 -12.38 28.14 49.89
N SER A 550 -11.69 28.21 48.74
CA SER A 550 -11.57 27.09 47.80
C SER A 550 -10.39 27.28 46.84
N SER A 551 -9.89 26.17 46.29
CA SER A 551 -8.99 26.19 45.13
C SER A 551 -9.81 26.14 43.86
N VAL A 552 -9.58 27.10 42.95
CA VAL A 552 -10.34 27.28 41.72
C VAL A 552 -9.37 27.28 40.55
N PHE A 553 -9.67 26.50 39.52
CA PHE A 553 -8.88 26.45 38.30
C PHE A 553 -9.77 26.64 37.08
N VAL A 554 -9.18 27.13 36.00
CA VAL A 554 -9.82 27.23 34.68
C VAL A 554 -8.95 26.54 33.65
N THR A 555 -9.59 25.83 32.72
CA THR A 555 -8.98 25.44 31.45
C THR A 555 -9.66 26.20 30.34
N ALA A 556 -8.90 27.01 29.60
CA ALA A 556 -9.41 27.74 28.44
C ALA A 556 -8.82 27.16 27.15
N THR A 557 -9.63 27.11 26.09
CA THR A 557 -9.23 26.62 24.77
C THR A 557 -9.32 27.75 23.75
N ASP A 558 -8.25 28.01 23.01
CA ASP A 558 -8.20 29.04 21.98
C ASP A 558 -8.90 28.62 20.67
N ALA A 559 -8.88 29.50 19.67
CA ALA A 559 -9.48 29.26 18.36
C ALA A 559 -8.79 28.15 17.53
N ASN A 560 -7.54 27.79 17.88
CA ASN A 560 -6.79 26.72 17.23
C ASN A 560 -6.92 25.38 17.98
N GLY A 561 -7.71 25.32 19.06
CA GLY A 561 -7.89 24.12 19.88
C GLY A 561 -6.82 23.91 20.96
N CYS A 562 -5.90 24.87 21.14
CA CYS A 562 -4.85 24.81 22.15
C CYS A 562 -5.34 25.25 23.52
N LYS A 563 -4.87 24.56 24.55
CA LYS A 563 -5.37 24.74 25.93
C LYS A 563 -4.33 25.37 26.83
N ALA A 564 -4.78 26.26 27.70
CA ALA A 564 -4.02 26.78 28.82
C ALA A 564 -4.83 26.61 30.11
N SER A 565 -4.15 26.54 31.25
CA SER A 565 -4.81 26.43 32.55
C SER A 565 -4.04 27.17 33.62
N ASP A 566 -4.77 27.68 34.60
CA ASP A 566 -4.21 28.31 35.79
C ASP A 566 -5.10 28.03 37.00
N THR A 567 -4.52 28.11 38.19
CA THR A 567 -5.16 27.77 39.47
C THR A 567 -4.89 28.85 40.50
N VAL A 568 -5.93 29.27 41.22
CA VAL A 568 -5.84 30.23 42.32
C VAL A 568 -6.50 29.68 43.59
N PHE A 569 -5.92 29.98 44.74
CA PHE A 569 -6.51 29.71 46.04
C PHE A 569 -7.21 30.95 46.59
N VAL A 570 -8.53 30.89 46.75
CA VAL A 570 -9.32 31.97 47.36
C VAL A 570 -9.47 31.69 48.85
N ASN A 571 -9.10 32.65 49.69
CA ASN A 571 -9.16 32.55 51.15
C ASN A 571 -10.09 33.62 51.74
N VAL A 572 -11.18 33.20 52.41
CA VAL A 572 -12.10 34.13 53.08
C VAL A 572 -11.59 34.42 54.50
N LEU A 573 -11.24 35.68 54.77
CA LEU A 573 -10.80 36.16 56.07
C LEU A 573 -12.01 36.47 56.96
N VAL A 574 -12.10 35.78 58.10
CA VAL A 574 -12.99 36.17 59.20
C VAL A 574 -12.33 37.26 60.04
N GLY A 575 -12.89 38.46 59.99
CA GLY A 575 -12.47 39.57 60.84
C GLY A 575 -12.86 39.31 62.29
N ILE A 576 -11.96 39.60 63.23
CA ILE A 576 -12.24 39.60 64.66
C ILE A 576 -12.79 40.98 65.03
N ASP A 577 -14.09 41.22 64.83
CA ASP A 577 -14.76 42.40 65.39
C ASP A 577 -16.02 41.93 66.12
N ASP A 578 -16.03 42.23 67.42
CA ASP A 578 -17.13 42.19 68.37
C ASP A 578 -18.03 40.93 68.37
N ILE A 579 -17.61 39.92 69.15
CA ILE A 579 -18.58 39.05 69.82
C ILE A 579 -19.42 39.96 70.71
N ASN A 580 -20.65 40.25 70.29
CA ASN A 580 -21.68 40.97 71.03
C ASN A 580 -21.83 40.38 72.44
N SER A 581 -21.12 40.93 73.42
CA SER A 581 -21.58 40.89 74.81
C SER A 581 -22.54 42.06 75.00
N GLU A 582 -23.73 41.83 75.53
CA GLU A 582 -24.71 42.89 75.80
C GLU A 582 -24.27 43.90 76.89
N VAL A 583 -23.05 43.80 77.42
CA VAL A 583 -22.52 44.65 78.50
C VAL A 583 -21.47 45.58 77.93
N LYS A 584 -21.74 46.89 77.95
CA LYS A 584 -20.71 47.89 77.63
C LYS A 584 -19.82 48.09 78.83
N VAL A 585 -18.51 47.93 78.60
CA VAL A 585 -17.46 48.13 79.60
C VAL A 585 -16.70 49.41 79.28
N GLU A 586 -16.62 50.31 80.24
CA GLU A 586 -15.77 51.51 80.20
C GLU A 586 -14.71 51.40 81.29
N VAL A 587 -13.50 51.92 81.02
CA VAL A 587 -12.41 51.93 82.01
C VAL A 587 -11.84 53.32 82.12
N PHE A 588 -11.85 53.88 83.34
CA PHE A 588 -11.41 55.24 83.60
C PHE A 588 -10.66 55.35 84.95
N PRO A 589 -9.64 56.22 85.09
CA PRO A 589 -8.97 56.91 83.99
C PRO A 589 -8.18 55.93 83.12
N ASN A 590 -8.13 56.18 81.82
CA ASN A 590 -7.32 55.38 80.89
C ASN A 590 -6.78 56.32 79.81
N PRO A 591 -5.53 56.81 79.92
CA PRO A 591 -4.45 56.31 80.78
C PRO A 591 -4.61 56.58 82.29
N SER A 592 -4.00 55.74 83.14
CA SER A 592 -3.96 55.87 84.61
C SER A 592 -2.55 55.76 85.18
N THR A 593 -2.34 56.26 86.41
CA THR A 593 -1.13 56.08 87.23
C THR A 593 -1.11 54.76 88.01
N GLY A 594 -1.94 53.79 87.62
CA GLY A 594 -1.93 52.42 88.16
C GLY A 594 -3.24 52.01 88.83
N LYS A 595 -4.21 52.91 89.00
CA LYS A 595 -5.55 52.60 89.54
C LYS A 595 -6.63 52.87 88.51
N PHE A 596 -7.42 51.85 88.19
CA PHE A 596 -8.48 51.91 87.19
C PHE A 596 -9.82 51.61 87.86
N GLU A 597 -10.86 52.28 87.41
CA GLU A 597 -12.26 51.96 87.72
C GLU A 597 -12.91 51.44 86.45
N ILE A 598 -13.46 50.23 86.53
CA ILE A 598 -14.15 49.55 85.44
C ILE A 598 -15.64 49.75 85.68
N SER A 599 -16.30 50.46 84.78
CA SER A 599 -17.74 50.71 84.82
C SER A 599 -18.46 49.82 83.82
N LEU A 600 -19.51 49.15 84.27
CA LEU A 600 -20.45 48.41 83.43
C LEU A 600 -21.70 49.27 83.23
N ASP A 601 -22.28 49.26 82.03
CA ASP A 601 -23.52 49.98 81.72
C ASP A 601 -24.75 49.41 82.45
N LYS A 602 -24.70 48.14 82.85
CA LYS A 602 -25.68 47.46 83.70
C LYS A 602 -24.97 46.59 84.75
N ALA A 603 -25.54 46.45 85.95
CA ALA A 603 -25.03 45.51 86.95
C ALA A 603 -25.03 44.09 86.37
N ASN A 604 -23.85 43.47 86.31
CA ASN A 604 -23.69 42.11 85.83
C ASN A 604 -22.64 41.37 86.68
N THR A 605 -22.74 40.04 86.73
CA THR A 605 -21.83 39.19 87.50
C THR A 605 -20.55 38.95 86.70
N VAL A 606 -19.42 39.50 87.17
CA VAL A 606 -18.10 39.28 86.57
C VAL A 606 -17.48 38.01 87.14
N LEU A 607 -17.50 36.90 86.39
CA LEU A 607 -16.95 35.61 86.81
C LEU A 607 -15.44 35.63 87.05
N SER A 608 -14.70 36.42 86.26
CA SER A 608 -13.29 36.68 86.50
C SER A 608 -12.82 37.96 85.82
N LEU A 609 -11.92 38.67 86.48
CA LEU A 609 -11.20 39.82 85.94
C LEU A 609 -9.72 39.45 85.84
N ARG A 610 -9.15 39.53 84.63
CA ARG A 610 -7.74 39.22 84.40
C ARG A 610 -7.07 40.31 83.59
N VAL A 611 -5.80 40.57 83.85
CA VAL A 611 -4.99 41.52 83.09
C VAL A 611 -3.76 40.82 82.56
N PHE A 612 -3.49 41.03 81.28
CA PHE A 612 -2.35 40.46 80.56
C PHE A 612 -1.45 41.56 80.04
N ASP A 613 -0.13 41.33 80.05
CA ASP A 613 0.81 42.18 79.33
C ASP A 613 0.73 41.95 77.80
N LEU A 614 1.51 42.72 77.02
CA LEU A 614 1.54 42.61 75.56
C LEU A 614 2.04 41.26 75.03
N LEU A 615 2.71 40.46 75.86
CA LEU A 615 3.19 39.12 75.53
C LEU A 615 2.17 38.03 75.93
N GLY A 616 1.01 38.43 76.47
CA GLY A 616 -0.05 37.53 76.91
C GLY A 616 0.18 36.90 78.29
N LYS A 617 1.17 37.37 79.06
CA LYS A 617 1.41 36.90 80.43
C LYS A 617 0.43 37.58 81.39
N GLU A 618 -0.25 36.77 82.21
CA GLU A 618 -1.16 37.28 83.25
C GLU A 618 -0.36 38.02 84.33
N VAL A 619 -0.71 39.29 84.56
CA VAL A 619 -0.07 40.17 85.55
C VAL A 619 -0.98 40.48 86.74
N PHE A 620 -2.28 40.27 86.58
CA PHE A 620 -3.27 40.41 87.65
C PHE A 620 -4.45 39.48 87.37
N SER A 621 -4.99 38.85 88.41
CA SER A 621 -6.28 38.17 88.34
C SER A 621 -7.05 38.28 89.65
N ASP A 622 -8.35 38.46 89.51
CA ASP A 622 -9.32 38.45 90.60
C ASP A 622 -10.49 37.53 90.22
N PHE A 623 -10.75 36.56 91.08
CA PHE A 623 -11.79 35.53 90.93
C PHE A 623 -12.96 35.73 91.91
N THR A 624 -12.93 36.81 92.70
CA THR A 624 -13.78 36.98 93.88
C THR A 624 -15.09 37.75 93.61
N THR A 625 -15.32 38.24 92.39
CA THR A 625 -16.48 39.11 92.09
C THR A 625 -17.74 38.35 91.65
N LYS A 626 -18.30 37.49 92.51
CA LYS A 626 -19.62 36.86 92.25
C LYS A 626 -20.83 37.76 92.55
N GLU A 627 -20.60 39.00 92.96
CA GLU A 627 -21.66 39.98 93.19
C GLU A 627 -21.89 40.85 91.95
N SER A 628 -23.16 41.07 91.59
CA SER A 628 -23.52 41.99 90.51
C SER A 628 -23.26 43.42 90.95
N ALA A 629 -22.24 44.06 90.37
CA ALA A 629 -21.88 45.45 90.65
C ALA A 629 -21.83 46.26 89.34
N HIS A 630 -22.11 47.55 89.43
CA HIS A 630 -21.92 48.46 88.29
C HIS A 630 -20.45 48.89 88.13
N ARG A 631 -19.62 48.72 89.17
CA ARG A 631 -18.22 49.17 89.15
C ARG A 631 -17.28 48.20 89.86
N HIS A 632 -16.09 48.05 89.32
CA HIS A 632 -14.99 47.28 89.90
C HIS A 632 -13.70 48.11 89.92
N SER A 633 -12.99 48.10 91.04
CA SER A 633 -11.67 48.75 91.15
C SER A 633 -10.55 47.78 90.80
N LEU A 634 -9.61 48.23 89.98
CA LEU A 634 -8.42 47.49 89.59
C LEU A 634 -7.17 48.30 89.95
N ASP A 635 -6.27 47.71 90.73
CA ASP A 635 -4.99 48.31 91.11
C ASP A 635 -3.83 47.51 90.51
N LEU A 636 -3.14 48.15 89.55
CA LEU A 636 -1.95 47.65 88.86
C LEU A 636 -0.69 48.39 89.31
N SER A 637 -0.70 49.11 90.43
CA SER A 637 0.47 49.88 90.91
C SER A 637 1.72 49.02 91.17
N SER A 638 1.57 47.70 91.34
CA SER A 638 2.66 46.74 91.47
C SER A 638 3.21 46.21 90.13
N ALA A 639 2.51 46.47 89.02
CA ALA A 639 2.94 46.09 87.67
C ALA A 639 3.91 47.13 87.09
N THR A 640 4.58 46.81 85.97
CA THR A 640 5.42 47.78 85.26
C THR A 640 4.55 48.77 84.47
N LYS A 641 5.03 49.99 84.24
CA LYS A 641 4.33 50.96 83.38
C LYS A 641 4.31 50.44 81.94
N GLY A 642 3.15 50.47 81.28
CA GLY A 642 2.98 49.88 79.94
C GLY A 642 1.53 49.77 79.47
N SER A 643 1.36 49.17 78.28
CA SER A 643 0.05 48.77 77.76
C SER A 643 -0.31 47.37 78.25
N TYR A 644 -1.57 47.19 78.65
CA TYR A 644 -2.11 45.91 79.11
C TYR A 644 -3.46 45.62 78.45
N PHE A 645 -3.88 44.36 78.50
CA PHE A 645 -5.22 43.93 78.11
C PHE A 645 -5.98 43.41 79.33
N LEU A 646 -7.05 44.11 79.69
CA LEU A 646 -8.05 43.68 80.65
C LEU A 646 -9.02 42.72 79.97
N ARG A 647 -9.25 41.55 80.54
CA ARG A 647 -10.27 40.59 80.13
C ARG A 647 -11.26 40.37 81.28
N LEU A 648 -12.53 40.65 81.02
CA LEU A 648 -13.65 40.42 81.94
C LEU A 648 -14.48 39.25 81.41
N GLN A 649 -14.67 38.22 82.23
CA GLN A 649 -15.49 37.06 81.90
C GLN A 649 -16.88 37.20 82.55
N PHE A 650 -17.93 37.03 81.76
CA PHE A 650 -19.33 36.93 82.17
C PHE A 650 -19.85 35.50 81.90
N GLN A 651 -21.09 35.19 82.31
CA GLN A 651 -21.70 33.88 82.06
C GLN A 651 -21.87 33.56 80.57
N ASP A 652 -22.11 34.57 79.75
CA ASP A 652 -22.48 34.51 78.33
C ASP A 652 -21.34 34.89 77.37
N GLY A 653 -20.19 35.34 77.88
CA GLY A 653 -19.05 35.74 77.05
C GLY A 653 -17.94 36.44 77.82
N PHE A 654 -17.00 37.06 77.12
CA PHE A 654 -15.98 37.89 77.73
C PHE A 654 -15.75 39.17 76.93
N VAL A 655 -15.36 40.25 77.62
CA VAL A 655 -14.98 41.52 77.02
C VAL A 655 -13.51 41.77 77.26
N THR A 656 -12.81 42.25 76.22
CA THR A 656 -11.41 42.68 76.35
C THR A 656 -11.30 44.19 76.15
N LYS A 657 -10.58 44.88 77.02
CA LYS A 657 -10.28 46.32 76.92
C LYS A 657 -8.79 46.57 77.08
N ARG A 658 -8.27 47.53 76.33
CA ARG A 658 -6.87 47.95 76.46
C ARG A 658 -6.72 48.94 77.60
N LEU A 659 -5.75 48.73 78.48
CA LEU A 659 -5.38 49.63 79.56
C LEU A 659 -4.02 50.27 79.27
N PHE A 660 -3.87 51.54 79.61
CA PHE A 660 -2.62 52.27 79.54
C PHE A 660 -2.21 52.71 80.95
N PHE A 661 -1.20 52.04 81.52
CA PHE A 661 -0.61 52.40 82.81
C PHE A 661 0.67 53.22 82.56
N GLN A 662 0.67 54.48 83.00
CA GLN A 662 1.75 55.44 82.79
C GLN A 662 2.61 55.74 84.02
#